data_AF-A0A6P8IB11-F1
#
_entry.id   AF-A0A6P8IB11-F1
#
_cell.length_a   1.000
_cell.length_b   1.000
_cell.length_c   1.000
_cell.angle_alpha   90.00
_cell.angle_beta   90.00
_cell.angle_gamma   90.00
#
_symmetry.space_group_name_H-M   'P 1'
#
loop_
_entity.id
_entity.type
_entity.pdbx_description
1 polymer ?
#
loop_
_entity_poly.entity_id
_entity_poly.type
_entity_poly.pdbx_seq_one_letter_code
_entity_poly.pdbx_strand_id
1 'polypeptide(L)'
;MAASGLQSENCRTLIVIQISPHAVQNRNKKSGIIQETCSTICALLNSHEGGNLKLSSTQALTPNLLDELVRAIEQSLIEFLGLTNLRELCEVRITGRGKEIIFFVKPSDRIFTVNYNLALPTNFLVREVLRSEPLVNIARLLETGPLINSNLQSFIKEFLKDATIPGDLRESDTVQFKKVKSDRNKNKSLADRIISNKITHYISAFANHKGGHVYIGVDDETYSVLGENLDDKEKNRITERLESAIKNMLWPEEHGIPELGRHWNISFVPVCAGDSMTEIPGLYVIVISISACPGGVFLNHPETYIIENCKVAKMEFKRWKKRVLHDAHMQDIVKFCRENSWSESHSRFPTTTPERCQGNEPGYKDTEEHVQPMNLVVECTSIPKVISRVIPRNTKSKTMCVRITDVMEKHIQDGDFEKVQTFASKICFKSEAFHKPDIEVATRFMLALGAYRRRSFTEAYQELNKASALVTSAENSKEFEIQRLHLLACFLRGQGNHGKSYEVTCGGLQELESISPGWHSAWTLSDAGYLFSILAGEERNKEVRQSLKRQAVNLYIQAIEHTKKFGEDSNDTCKALTAKSNLMHRCHLRLAMLFLGCAPFAEKDDDFRDVTDEDMNNAVVNILVVEESVLKGDSLTEVNECYLSLAKSDINYRRSRINVEQGENYHKKAVEWATKARTLAENDQFPGILKYAQSRLDRLSTARRYSSVEEELLADLDKSNE
;
A
#
# COMPACT_ATOMS: atom_id res chain seq x y z
N MET A 1 -1.02 57.90 30.02
CA MET A 1 -2.15 57.15 29.44
C MET A 1 -1.59 55.88 28.83
N ALA A 2 -1.86 54.74 29.47
CA ALA A 2 -1.36 53.44 29.09
C ALA A 2 -2.01 52.99 27.77
N ALA A 3 -1.18 52.61 26.79
CA ALA A 3 -1.64 51.89 25.61
C ALA A 3 -2.06 50.48 26.06
N SER A 4 -3.36 50.23 26.07
CA SER A 4 -3.92 48.91 26.28
C SER A 4 -3.50 48.01 25.11
N GLY A 5 -2.59 47.08 25.39
CA GLY A 5 -2.26 45.98 24.51
C GLY A 5 -3.50 45.13 24.26
N LEU A 6 -4.10 45.29 23.09
CA LEU A 6 -4.90 44.26 22.45
C LEU A 6 -3.94 43.12 22.13
N GLN A 7 -3.96 42.06 22.94
CA GLN A 7 -3.41 40.77 22.58
C GLN A 7 -4.07 40.34 21.27
N SER A 8 -3.31 40.26 20.17
CA SER A 8 -3.84 39.81 18.89
C SER A 8 -4.13 38.31 18.99
N GLU A 9 -5.41 37.96 19.07
CA GLU A 9 -5.88 36.60 18.85
C GLU A 9 -5.42 36.11 17.46
N ASN A 10 -4.57 35.07 17.45
CA ASN A 10 -4.22 34.20 16.33
C ASN A 10 -3.80 34.89 15.01
N CYS A 11 -2.49 34.95 14.78
CA CYS A 11 -1.88 35.26 13.47
C CYS A 11 -2.23 34.20 12.41
N ARG A 12 -3.47 34.18 11.93
CA ARG A 12 -3.84 33.40 10.74
C ARG A 12 -3.05 33.92 9.55
N THR A 13 -2.45 33.01 8.78
CA THR A 13 -1.71 33.31 7.54
C THR A 13 -2.53 34.27 6.65
N LEU A 14 -2.02 35.48 6.39
CA LEU A 14 -2.66 36.46 5.50
C LEU A 14 -1.84 36.60 4.22
N ILE A 15 -2.44 36.27 3.09
CA ILE A 15 -1.85 36.42 1.77
C ILE A 15 -2.57 37.54 1.04
N VAL A 16 -1.83 38.46 0.41
CA VAL A 16 -2.40 39.63 -0.29
C VAL A 16 -2.03 39.58 -1.76
N ILE A 17 -3.03 39.55 -2.63
CA ILE A 17 -2.87 39.68 -4.09
C ILE A 17 -3.34 41.07 -4.51
N GLN A 18 -2.50 41.80 -5.24
CA GLN A 18 -2.85 43.12 -5.76
C GLN A 18 -3.58 42.98 -7.11
N ILE A 19 -4.73 43.64 -7.23
CA ILE A 19 -5.54 43.66 -8.45
C ILE A 19 -5.80 45.11 -8.90
N SER A 20 -6.20 45.29 -10.16
CA SER A 20 -6.60 46.59 -10.69
C SER A 20 -7.81 46.48 -11.61
N PRO A 21 -8.65 47.53 -11.76
CA PRO A 21 -9.81 47.48 -12.64
C PRO A 21 -9.47 47.08 -14.08
N HIS A 22 -8.36 47.60 -14.62
CA HIS A 22 -7.87 47.24 -15.95
C HIS A 22 -7.46 45.76 -16.04
N ALA A 23 -6.88 45.18 -14.99
CA ALA A 23 -6.54 43.76 -14.97
C ALA A 23 -7.79 42.88 -14.96
N VAL A 24 -8.84 43.29 -14.24
CA VAL A 24 -10.12 42.56 -14.19
C VAL A 24 -10.86 42.61 -15.53
N GLN A 25 -10.82 43.74 -16.25
CA GLN A 25 -11.44 43.88 -17.57
C GLN A 25 -10.70 43.07 -18.67
N ASN A 26 -9.39 42.88 -18.53
CA ASN A 26 -8.61 42.12 -19.49
C ASN A 26 -8.77 40.61 -19.23
N ARG A 27 -9.38 39.88 -20.17
CA ARG A 27 -9.68 38.44 -20.04
C ARG A 27 -8.48 37.58 -19.62
N ASN A 28 -7.29 37.82 -20.18
CA ASN A 28 -6.09 37.03 -19.87
C ASN A 28 -5.58 37.33 -18.45
N LYS A 29 -5.55 38.61 -18.06
CA LYS A 29 -5.15 39.01 -16.71
C LYS A 29 -6.16 38.54 -15.66
N LYS A 30 -7.46 38.62 -15.95
CA LYS A 30 -8.54 38.08 -15.12
C LYS A 30 -8.36 36.59 -14.88
N SER A 31 -8.04 35.81 -15.92
CA SER A 31 -7.77 34.38 -15.79
C SER A 31 -6.57 34.10 -14.88
N GLY A 32 -5.51 34.92 -14.97
CA GLY A 32 -4.35 34.84 -14.06
C GLY A 32 -4.73 35.07 -12.60
N ILE A 33 -5.54 36.10 -12.33
CA ILE A 33 -6.05 36.39 -10.97
C ILE A 33 -6.86 35.20 -10.41
N ILE A 34 -7.72 34.60 -11.23
CA ILE A 34 -8.52 33.44 -10.83
C ILE A 34 -7.61 32.25 -10.49
N GLN A 35 -6.62 31.94 -11.34
CA GLN A 35 -5.68 30.84 -11.11
C GLN A 35 -4.82 31.04 -9.84
N GLU A 36 -4.31 32.25 -9.62
CA GLU A 36 -3.53 32.60 -8.42
C GLU A 36 -4.39 32.49 -7.16
N THR A 37 -5.66 32.90 -7.25
CA THR A 37 -6.65 32.76 -6.17
C THR A 37 -6.90 31.29 -5.84
N CYS A 38 -7.15 30.43 -6.84
CA CYS A 38 -7.35 28.99 -6.63
C CYS A 38 -6.11 28.31 -6.04
N SER A 39 -4.91 28.66 -6.53
CA SER A 39 -3.65 28.10 -6.03
C SER A 39 -3.40 28.48 -4.57
N THR A 40 -3.70 29.73 -4.22
CA THR A 40 -3.57 30.22 -2.84
C THR A 40 -4.58 29.55 -1.90
N ILE A 41 -5.84 29.44 -2.33
CA ILE A 41 -6.88 28.76 -1.54
C ILE A 41 -6.52 27.28 -1.36
N CYS A 42 -6.02 26.61 -2.40
CA CYS A 42 -5.49 25.24 -2.30
C CYS A 42 -4.38 25.13 -1.24
N ALA A 43 -3.43 26.06 -1.23
CA ALA A 43 -2.35 26.10 -0.25
C ALA A 43 -2.85 26.29 1.18
N LEU A 44 -3.82 27.19 1.39
CA LEU A 44 -4.44 27.43 2.69
C LEU A 44 -5.24 26.20 3.17
N LEU A 45 -6.00 25.55 2.28
CA LEU A 45 -6.73 24.32 2.61
C LEU A 45 -5.80 23.17 3.01
N ASN A 46 -4.66 23.04 2.33
CA ASN A 46 -3.67 21.98 2.59
C ASN A 46 -2.77 22.28 3.80
N SER A 47 -2.91 23.45 4.42
CA SER A 47 -2.19 23.86 5.62
C SER A 47 -2.90 23.42 6.89
N HIS A 48 -2.16 23.33 8.01
CA HIS A 48 -2.72 22.91 9.29
C HIS A 48 -3.65 23.96 9.93
N GLU A 49 -3.46 25.24 9.62
CA GLU A 49 -4.15 26.34 10.31
C GLU A 49 -5.19 27.08 9.45
N GLY A 50 -5.19 26.84 8.12
CA GLY A 50 -5.96 27.64 7.18
C GLY A 50 -5.39 29.05 7.03
N GLY A 51 -6.24 30.03 6.76
CA GLY A 51 -5.83 31.43 6.71
C GLY A 51 -6.79 32.33 5.96
N ASN A 52 -6.30 33.51 5.59
CA ASN A 52 -7.05 34.53 4.89
C ASN A 52 -6.31 34.89 3.58
N LEU A 53 -7.05 34.95 2.48
CA LEU A 53 -6.58 35.53 1.23
C LEU A 53 -7.30 36.87 1.01
N LYS A 54 -6.55 37.93 0.76
CA LYS A 54 -7.07 39.27 0.46
C LYS A 54 -6.70 39.68 -0.97
N LEU A 55 -7.69 39.91 -1.81
CA LEU A 55 -7.53 40.62 -3.08
C LEU A 55 -7.71 42.12 -2.81
N SER A 56 -6.67 42.90 -3.09
CA SER A 56 -6.63 44.34 -2.77
C SER A 56 -6.47 45.16 -4.03
N SER A 57 -7.29 46.19 -4.20
CA SER A 57 -7.22 47.13 -5.32
C SER A 57 -6.93 48.54 -4.85
N THR A 58 -6.03 49.25 -5.54
CA THR A 58 -5.74 50.67 -5.27
C THR A 58 -6.92 51.57 -5.65
N GLN A 59 -7.75 51.12 -6.60
CA GLN A 59 -8.95 51.80 -7.07
C GLN A 59 -10.19 50.95 -6.77
N ALA A 60 -11.32 51.57 -6.43
CA ALA A 60 -12.56 50.82 -6.22
C ALA A 60 -12.98 50.13 -7.53
N LEU A 61 -13.29 48.84 -7.46
CA LEU A 61 -13.93 48.16 -8.57
C LEU A 61 -15.36 48.66 -8.70
N THR A 62 -15.83 48.85 -9.94
CA THR A 62 -17.26 49.13 -10.15
C THR A 62 -18.08 47.91 -9.70
N PRO A 63 -19.32 48.08 -9.23
CA PRO A 63 -20.16 46.97 -8.77
C PRO A 63 -20.25 45.81 -9.78
N ASN A 64 -20.34 46.14 -11.08
CA ASN A 64 -20.40 45.15 -12.14
C ASN A 64 -19.10 44.34 -12.27
N LEU A 65 -17.92 45.00 -12.26
CA LEU A 65 -16.63 44.30 -12.38
C LEU A 65 -16.34 43.44 -11.14
N LEU A 66 -16.76 43.92 -9.98
CA LEU A 66 -16.64 43.19 -8.72
C LEU A 66 -17.48 41.91 -8.74
N ASP A 67 -18.78 42.01 -9.08
CA ASP A 67 -19.67 40.85 -9.19
C ASP A 67 -19.19 39.86 -10.26
N GLU A 68 -18.73 40.36 -11.41
CA GLU A 68 -18.19 39.53 -12.49
C GLU A 68 -16.89 38.81 -12.10
N LEU A 69 -16.04 39.41 -11.26
CA LEU A 69 -14.82 38.78 -10.76
C LEU A 69 -15.14 37.74 -9.69
N VAL A 70 -15.96 38.09 -8.69
CA VAL A 70 -16.32 37.19 -7.58
C VAL A 70 -17.02 35.95 -8.12
N ARG A 71 -18.00 36.10 -9.03
CA ARG A 71 -18.68 34.96 -9.66
C ARG A 71 -17.72 34.06 -10.44
N ALA A 72 -16.76 34.65 -11.15
CA ALA A 72 -15.79 33.87 -11.91
C ALA A 72 -14.84 33.08 -10.99
N ILE A 73 -14.44 33.66 -9.86
CA ILE A 73 -13.64 32.97 -8.83
C ILE A 73 -14.46 31.87 -8.18
N GLU A 74 -15.68 32.16 -7.72
CA GLU A 74 -16.57 31.17 -7.10
C GLU A 74 -16.84 30.00 -8.04
N GLN A 75 -17.12 30.26 -9.32
CA GLN A 75 -17.32 29.20 -10.31
C GLN A 75 -16.08 28.30 -10.45
N SER A 76 -14.88 28.90 -10.49
CA SER A 76 -13.64 28.12 -10.56
C SER A 76 -13.38 27.32 -9.27
N LEU A 77 -13.72 27.89 -8.11
CA LEU A 77 -13.64 27.20 -6.83
C LEU A 77 -14.69 26.09 -6.68
N ILE A 78 -15.89 26.24 -7.26
CA ILE A 78 -16.92 25.19 -7.29
C ILE A 78 -16.43 24.01 -8.12
N GLU A 79 -15.81 24.26 -9.28
CA GLU A 79 -15.21 23.21 -10.11
C GLU A 79 -14.06 22.48 -9.41
N PHE A 80 -13.33 23.19 -8.55
CA PHE A 80 -12.18 22.67 -7.80
C PHE A 80 -12.59 21.93 -6.51
N LEU A 81 -13.42 22.54 -5.66
CA LEU A 81 -13.77 22.05 -4.33
C LEU A 81 -15.10 21.28 -4.30
N GLY A 82 -16.00 21.58 -5.24
CA GLY A 82 -17.41 21.26 -5.13
C GLY A 82 -18.17 22.29 -4.27
N LEU A 83 -19.47 22.42 -4.53
CA LEU A 83 -20.33 23.42 -3.89
C LEU A 83 -20.40 23.28 -2.35
N THR A 84 -20.47 22.04 -1.85
CA THR A 84 -20.57 21.76 -0.41
C THR A 84 -19.31 22.21 0.33
N ASN A 85 -18.14 21.78 -0.15
CA ASN A 85 -16.86 22.14 0.47
C ASN A 85 -16.58 23.64 0.41
N LEU A 86 -16.97 24.31 -0.68
CA LEU A 86 -16.80 25.76 -0.78
C LEU A 86 -17.54 26.48 0.36
N ARG A 87 -18.80 26.12 0.62
CA ARG A 87 -19.61 26.74 1.70
C ARG A 87 -19.08 26.43 3.10
N GLU A 88 -18.56 25.21 3.30
CA GLU A 88 -18.08 24.78 4.61
C GLU A 88 -16.70 25.34 4.95
N LEU A 89 -15.81 25.38 3.95
CA LEU A 89 -14.38 25.66 4.12
C LEU A 89 -13.99 27.08 3.73
N CYS A 90 -14.82 27.81 2.99
CA CYS A 90 -14.50 29.16 2.52
C CYS A 90 -15.65 30.16 2.76
N GLU A 91 -15.34 31.29 3.38
CA GLU A 91 -16.26 32.43 3.51
C GLU A 91 -15.69 33.63 2.74
N VAL A 92 -16.52 34.28 1.93
CA VAL A 92 -16.13 35.46 1.14
C VAL A 92 -16.74 36.72 1.73
N ARG A 93 -15.92 37.75 1.98
CA ARG A 93 -16.39 39.08 2.41
C ARG A 93 -15.84 40.16 1.51
N ILE A 94 -16.69 41.11 1.15
CA ILE A 94 -16.31 42.29 0.40
C ILE A 94 -16.28 43.48 1.36
N THR A 95 -15.16 44.18 1.42
CA THR A 95 -14.96 45.31 2.35
C THR A 95 -14.36 46.53 1.62
N GLY A 96 -14.14 47.62 2.34
CA GLY A 96 -13.45 48.81 1.80
C GLY A 96 -14.16 49.49 0.63
N ARG A 97 -15.50 49.48 0.58
CA ARG A 97 -16.31 50.00 -0.54
C ARG A 97 -15.98 49.35 -1.89
N GLY A 98 -15.75 48.03 -1.91
CA GLY A 98 -15.44 47.28 -3.13
C GLY A 98 -13.97 47.37 -3.57
N LYS A 99 -13.07 47.77 -2.67
CA LYS A 99 -11.62 47.75 -2.89
C LYS A 99 -10.97 46.45 -2.45
N GLU A 100 -11.64 45.69 -1.58
CA GLU A 100 -11.05 44.52 -0.93
C GLU A 100 -12.03 43.33 -0.95
N ILE A 101 -11.55 42.17 -1.39
CA ILE A 101 -12.26 40.89 -1.34
C ILE A 101 -11.44 39.96 -0.45
N ILE A 102 -12.03 39.42 0.61
CA ILE A 102 -11.34 38.60 1.59
C ILE A 102 -11.99 37.21 1.61
N PHE A 103 -11.17 36.18 1.40
CA PHE A 103 -11.53 34.78 1.52
C PHE A 103 -10.98 34.25 2.85
N PHE A 104 -11.86 33.83 3.75
CA PHE A 104 -11.51 33.14 4.98
C PHE A 104 -11.55 31.64 4.72
N VAL A 105 -10.41 30.97 4.81
CA VAL A 105 -10.23 29.56 4.46
C VAL A 105 -9.95 28.75 5.72
N LYS A 106 -10.81 27.78 6.02
CA LYS A 106 -10.59 26.83 7.12
C LYS A 106 -9.59 25.75 6.68
N PRO A 107 -8.74 25.25 7.60
CA PRO A 107 -7.90 24.10 7.29
C PRO A 107 -8.76 22.87 6.96
N SER A 108 -8.18 21.94 6.22
CA SER A 108 -8.80 20.64 5.96
C SER A 108 -7.82 19.51 6.23
N ASP A 109 -8.35 18.41 6.78
CA ASP A 109 -7.61 17.16 6.95
C ASP A 109 -7.47 16.38 5.64
N ARG A 110 -8.13 16.83 4.56
CA ARG A 110 -8.04 16.26 3.21
C ARG A 110 -7.11 17.08 2.34
N ILE A 111 -6.26 16.42 1.55
CA ILE A 111 -5.53 17.07 0.46
C ILE A 111 -6.44 17.51 -0.69
N PHE A 112 -6.26 18.75 -1.12
CA PHE A 112 -6.85 19.32 -2.32
C PHE A 112 -5.80 19.50 -3.42
N THR A 113 -6.21 19.21 -4.66
CA THR A 113 -5.37 19.30 -5.86
C THR A 113 -6.12 20.12 -6.92
N VAL A 114 -5.50 21.19 -7.42
CA VAL A 114 -6.10 22.08 -8.44
C VAL A 114 -6.16 21.39 -9.80
N ASN A 115 -5.14 20.62 -10.16
CA ASN A 115 -5.17 19.78 -11.35
C ASN A 115 -4.35 18.51 -11.10
N TYR A 116 -4.94 17.35 -11.32
CA TYR A 116 -4.20 16.09 -11.24
C TYR A 116 -3.21 15.92 -12.40
N ASN A 117 -3.43 16.58 -13.54
CA ASN A 117 -2.68 16.34 -14.78
C ASN A 117 -2.68 14.85 -15.17
N LEU A 118 -3.78 14.17 -14.91
CA LEU A 118 -4.01 12.74 -15.13
C LEU A 118 -5.22 12.59 -16.04
N ALA A 119 -5.19 11.68 -17.01
CA ALA A 119 -6.34 11.37 -17.85
C ALA A 119 -6.85 9.94 -17.60
N LEU A 120 -8.14 9.74 -17.85
CA LEU A 120 -8.82 8.45 -17.83
C LEU A 120 -9.76 8.29 -19.03
N PRO A 121 -9.96 7.06 -19.51
CA PRO A 121 -10.97 6.77 -20.49
C PRO A 121 -12.33 6.61 -19.78
N THR A 122 -13.37 7.08 -20.44
CA THR A 122 -14.74 6.62 -20.23
C THR A 122 -15.06 5.62 -21.34
N ASN A 123 -16.31 5.18 -21.46
CA ASN A 123 -16.71 4.26 -22.52
C ASN A 123 -16.44 4.80 -23.94
N PHE A 124 -16.49 6.12 -24.15
CA PHE A 124 -16.39 6.71 -25.50
C PHE A 124 -15.52 7.97 -25.57
N LEU A 125 -15.03 8.48 -24.43
CA LEU A 125 -14.28 9.74 -24.37
C LEU A 125 -13.09 9.61 -23.45
N VAL A 126 -12.00 10.26 -23.80
CA VAL A 126 -10.87 10.48 -22.91
C VAL A 126 -10.99 11.87 -22.28
N ARG A 127 -10.86 11.95 -20.95
CA ARG A 127 -10.90 13.22 -20.21
C ARG A 127 -9.83 13.27 -19.13
N GLU A 128 -9.38 14.47 -18.83
CA GLU A 128 -8.62 14.72 -17.60
C GLU A 128 -9.51 14.45 -16.39
N VAL A 129 -8.91 13.89 -15.35
CA VAL A 129 -9.61 13.56 -14.11
C VAL A 129 -10.09 14.85 -13.45
N LEU A 130 -11.37 14.83 -13.08
CA LEU A 130 -12.02 15.99 -12.48
C LEU A 130 -11.36 16.35 -11.15
N ARG A 131 -11.26 17.64 -10.86
CA ARG A 131 -10.68 18.15 -9.60
C ARG A 131 -11.44 17.67 -8.37
N SER A 132 -12.74 17.48 -8.54
CA SER A 132 -13.68 16.97 -7.54
C SER A 132 -13.67 15.44 -7.39
N GLU A 133 -12.86 14.72 -8.17
CA GLU A 133 -12.78 13.26 -8.10
C GLU A 133 -12.48 12.81 -6.65
N PRO A 134 -13.20 11.80 -6.13
CA PRO A 134 -12.91 11.24 -4.81
C PRO A 134 -11.45 10.76 -4.71
N LEU A 135 -10.75 11.15 -3.62
CA LEU A 135 -9.33 10.77 -3.46
C LEU A 135 -9.11 9.27 -3.47
N VAL A 136 -10.07 8.48 -2.99
CA VAL A 136 -10.00 7.01 -3.05
C VAL A 136 -9.84 6.48 -4.48
N ASN A 137 -10.47 7.13 -5.47
CA ASN A 137 -10.33 6.72 -6.86
C ASN A 137 -8.95 7.10 -7.41
N ILE A 138 -8.43 8.27 -7.02
CA ILE A 138 -7.06 8.68 -7.38
C ILE A 138 -6.03 7.75 -6.75
N ALA A 139 -6.19 7.41 -5.46
CA ALA A 139 -5.29 6.54 -4.74
C ALA A 139 -5.17 5.15 -5.39
N ARG A 140 -6.27 4.58 -5.87
CA ARG A 140 -6.25 3.30 -6.61
C ARG A 140 -5.40 3.35 -7.88
N LEU A 141 -5.36 4.48 -8.57
CA LEU A 141 -4.54 4.64 -9.78
C LEU A 141 -3.06 4.76 -9.45
N LEU A 142 -2.74 5.22 -8.23
CA LEU A 142 -1.39 5.38 -7.72
C LEU A 142 -0.81 4.10 -7.10
N GLU A 143 -1.64 3.07 -6.89
CA GLU A 143 -1.21 1.76 -6.43
C GLU A 143 -0.28 1.12 -7.48
N THR A 144 0.87 0.65 -7.02
CA THR A 144 1.88 0.02 -7.88
C THR A 144 1.48 -1.41 -8.21
N GLY A 145 1.78 -1.85 -9.42
CA GLY A 145 1.51 -3.21 -9.89
C GLY A 145 2.36 -3.55 -11.11
N PRO A 146 2.32 -4.77 -11.65
CA PRO A 146 3.11 -5.15 -12.80
C PRO A 146 2.60 -4.48 -14.09
N LEU A 147 3.52 -4.19 -15.01
CA LEU A 147 3.19 -3.72 -16.36
C LEU A 147 2.45 -4.83 -17.12
N ILE A 148 1.31 -4.52 -17.73
CA ILE A 148 0.53 -5.49 -18.51
C ILE A 148 0.70 -5.18 -19.99
N ASN A 149 1.57 -5.94 -20.66
CA ASN A 149 1.97 -5.75 -22.06
C ASN A 149 1.20 -6.63 -23.06
N SER A 150 0.21 -7.41 -22.59
CA SER A 150 -0.49 -8.43 -23.39
C SER A 150 -1.18 -7.89 -24.65
N ASN A 151 -1.42 -6.57 -24.73
CA ASN A 151 -2.25 -5.97 -25.77
C ASN A 151 -1.45 -5.26 -26.88
N LEU A 152 -0.12 -5.07 -26.78
CA LEU A 152 0.63 -4.21 -27.71
C LEU A 152 0.57 -4.62 -29.19
N GLN A 153 0.26 -5.88 -29.49
CA GLN A 153 0.18 -6.45 -30.84
C GLN A 153 -1.23 -6.93 -31.21
N SER A 154 -2.20 -6.76 -30.30
CA SER A 154 -3.56 -7.31 -30.43
C SER A 154 -4.52 -6.30 -31.06
N PHE A 155 -4.26 -5.90 -32.31
CA PHE A 155 -5.10 -4.96 -33.05
C PHE A 155 -5.39 -5.46 -34.48
N ILE A 156 -6.44 -4.91 -35.10
CA ILE A 156 -6.82 -5.20 -36.49
C ILE A 156 -5.70 -4.78 -37.46
N LYS A 157 -5.29 -5.69 -38.34
CA LYS A 157 -4.21 -5.49 -39.32
C LYS A 157 -4.71 -5.24 -40.75
N GLU A 158 -6.02 -5.25 -40.95
CA GLU A 158 -6.65 -5.13 -42.26
C GLU A 158 -7.66 -3.98 -42.25
N PHE A 159 -7.47 -3.01 -43.15
CA PHE A 159 -8.32 -1.83 -43.27
C PHE A 159 -8.71 -1.62 -44.73
N LEU A 160 -10.01 -1.57 -45.00
CA LEU A 160 -10.57 -1.33 -46.33
C LEU A 160 -11.00 0.13 -46.46
N LYS A 161 -10.51 0.84 -47.48
CA LYS A 161 -10.83 2.26 -47.69
C LYS A 161 -12.34 2.48 -47.85
N ASP A 162 -12.85 3.52 -47.19
CA ASP A 162 -14.25 3.95 -47.16
C ASP A 162 -15.23 2.89 -46.58
N ALA A 163 -14.74 1.71 -46.18
CA ALA A 163 -15.52 0.71 -45.48
C ALA A 163 -15.67 1.09 -44.00
N THR A 164 -16.77 0.65 -43.41
CA THR A 164 -16.95 0.68 -41.96
C THR A 164 -16.01 -0.35 -41.33
N ILE A 165 -15.39 0.00 -40.21
CA ILE A 165 -14.56 -0.93 -39.44
C ILE A 165 -15.34 -2.24 -39.14
N PRO A 166 -14.69 -3.43 -39.24
CA PRO A 166 -15.33 -4.71 -38.95
C PRO A 166 -16.10 -4.70 -37.61
N GLY A 167 -17.32 -5.24 -37.62
CA GLY A 167 -18.40 -4.92 -36.68
C GLY A 167 -18.15 -5.16 -35.19
N ASP A 168 -17.09 -5.88 -34.83
CA ASP A 168 -16.71 -6.16 -33.44
C ASP A 168 -15.81 -5.07 -32.83
N LEU A 169 -15.15 -4.24 -33.65
CA LEU A 169 -14.30 -3.16 -33.17
C LEU A 169 -15.07 -1.84 -33.15
N ARG A 170 -15.39 -1.37 -31.94
CA ARG A 170 -16.04 -0.08 -31.68
C ARG A 170 -15.20 0.74 -30.73
N GLU A 171 -15.43 2.06 -30.70
CA GLU A 171 -14.86 2.88 -29.63
C GLU A 171 -15.32 2.35 -28.27
N SER A 172 -14.36 2.26 -27.36
CA SER A 172 -14.53 1.73 -26.01
C SER A 172 -13.57 2.45 -25.05
N ASP A 173 -13.54 1.97 -23.80
CA ASP A 173 -12.55 2.35 -22.81
C ASP A 173 -11.12 1.86 -23.13
N THR A 174 -10.94 1.08 -24.20
CA THR A 174 -9.63 0.58 -24.69
C THR A 174 -9.40 0.83 -26.18
N VAL A 175 -10.34 1.42 -26.91
CA VAL A 175 -10.26 1.66 -28.36
C VAL A 175 -10.79 3.06 -28.67
N GLN A 176 -10.01 3.87 -29.39
CA GLN A 176 -10.40 5.21 -29.80
C GLN A 176 -10.05 5.45 -31.27
N PHE A 177 -11.00 6.02 -32.02
CA PHE A 177 -10.85 6.35 -33.44
C PHE A 177 -10.66 7.84 -33.60
N LYS A 178 -9.67 8.27 -34.40
CA LYS A 178 -9.39 9.70 -34.57
C LYS A 178 -9.12 10.04 -36.02
N LYS A 179 -9.89 10.99 -36.51
CA LYS A 179 -9.65 11.68 -37.78
C LYS A 179 -8.86 12.95 -37.53
N VAL A 180 -7.64 13.02 -38.06
CA VAL A 180 -6.81 14.22 -37.90
C VAL A 180 -7.28 15.27 -38.89
N LYS A 181 -7.90 16.34 -38.37
CA LYS A 181 -8.38 17.45 -39.19
C LYS A 181 -7.27 18.00 -40.08
N SER A 182 -7.57 18.25 -41.35
CA SER A 182 -6.67 18.96 -42.26
C SER A 182 -6.43 20.37 -41.73
N ASP A 183 -5.17 20.79 -41.65
CA ASP A 183 -4.85 22.16 -41.26
C ASP A 183 -5.12 23.09 -42.44
N ARG A 184 -5.84 24.20 -42.20
CA ARG A 184 -6.01 25.26 -43.19
C ARG A 184 -4.69 25.97 -43.48
N ASN A 185 -3.76 25.95 -42.52
CA ASN A 185 -2.40 26.43 -42.65
C ASN A 185 -1.49 25.25 -43.03
N LYS A 186 -1.05 25.19 -44.30
CA LYS A 186 -0.21 24.12 -44.86
C LYS A 186 1.19 23.93 -44.21
N ASN A 187 1.48 24.63 -43.12
CA ASN A 187 2.81 24.67 -42.50
C ASN A 187 3.01 23.64 -41.37
N LYS A 188 1.97 22.93 -40.91
CA LYS A 188 2.11 21.88 -39.88
C LYS A 188 2.12 20.49 -40.50
N SER A 189 3.10 19.68 -40.10
CA SER A 189 3.16 18.25 -40.51
C SER A 189 2.04 17.44 -39.89
N LEU A 190 1.79 16.23 -40.40
CA LEU A 190 0.82 15.32 -39.78
C LEU A 190 1.29 14.94 -38.37
N ALA A 191 2.59 14.71 -38.17
CA ALA A 191 3.17 14.50 -36.84
C ALA A 191 2.79 15.61 -35.85
N ASP A 192 2.94 16.89 -36.24
CA ASP A 192 2.57 18.04 -35.41
C ASP A 192 1.06 18.08 -35.11
N ARG A 193 0.23 17.68 -36.09
CA ARG A 193 -1.23 17.61 -35.91
C ARG A 193 -1.63 16.48 -34.97
N ILE A 194 -0.96 15.32 -35.00
CA ILE A 194 -1.22 14.20 -34.07
C ILE A 194 -0.94 14.63 -32.63
N ILE A 195 0.22 15.26 -32.39
CA ILE A 195 0.56 15.78 -31.05
C ILE A 195 -0.43 16.88 -30.61
N SER A 196 -0.77 17.79 -31.52
CA SER A 196 -1.73 18.87 -31.24
C SER A 196 -3.15 18.36 -30.93
N ASN A 197 -3.51 17.17 -31.41
CA ASN A 197 -4.79 16.50 -31.13
C ASN A 197 -4.78 15.71 -29.81
N LYS A 198 -3.94 16.12 -28.84
CA LYS A 198 -3.93 15.59 -27.47
C LYS A 198 -3.65 14.08 -27.40
N ILE A 199 -2.76 13.55 -28.24
CA ILE A 199 -2.44 12.11 -28.20
C ILE A 199 -1.93 11.66 -26.82
N THR A 200 -1.21 12.53 -26.10
CA THR A 200 -0.72 12.28 -24.74
C THR A 200 -1.85 12.07 -23.72
N HIS A 201 -3.03 12.65 -23.93
CA HIS A 201 -4.21 12.37 -23.11
C HIS A 201 -4.69 10.93 -23.28
N TYR A 202 -4.71 10.41 -24.50
CA TYR A 202 -5.07 9.01 -24.75
C TYR A 202 -4.03 8.06 -24.16
N ILE A 203 -2.76 8.40 -24.26
CA ILE A 203 -1.68 7.61 -23.65
C ILE A 203 -1.81 7.56 -22.13
N SER A 204 -1.98 8.72 -21.47
CA SER A 204 -2.22 8.78 -20.02
C SER A 204 -3.47 7.97 -19.64
N ALA A 205 -4.58 8.17 -20.36
CA ALA A 205 -5.83 7.46 -20.10
C ALA A 205 -5.69 5.94 -20.17
N PHE A 206 -5.18 5.42 -21.28
CA PHE A 206 -5.09 3.97 -21.46
C PHE A 206 -4.04 3.34 -20.54
N ALA A 207 -2.92 4.02 -20.30
CA ALA A 207 -1.93 3.54 -19.34
C ALA A 207 -2.49 3.44 -17.91
N ASN A 208 -3.33 4.40 -17.51
CA ASN A 208 -4.02 4.41 -16.21
C ASN A 208 -5.25 3.47 -16.14
N HIS A 209 -5.50 2.70 -17.20
CA HIS A 209 -6.62 1.77 -17.29
C HIS A 209 -6.12 0.38 -17.71
N LYS A 210 -6.74 -0.25 -18.70
CA LYS A 210 -6.43 -1.62 -19.17
C LYS A 210 -5.46 -1.65 -20.36
N GLY A 211 -4.77 -0.55 -20.64
CA GLY A 211 -4.13 -0.34 -21.94
C GLY A 211 -5.16 -0.12 -23.04
N GLY A 212 -4.71 -0.03 -24.30
CA GLY A 212 -5.61 0.17 -25.42
C GLY A 212 -4.93 0.62 -26.71
N HIS A 213 -5.76 1.00 -27.68
CA HIS A 213 -5.36 1.36 -29.03
C HIS A 213 -6.02 2.68 -29.48
N VAL A 214 -5.23 3.56 -30.09
CA VAL A 214 -5.71 4.73 -30.81
C VAL A 214 -5.48 4.50 -32.30
N TYR A 215 -6.55 4.52 -33.10
CA TYR A 215 -6.49 4.38 -34.56
C TYR A 215 -6.65 5.75 -35.20
N ILE A 216 -5.59 6.22 -35.85
CA ILE A 216 -5.55 7.48 -36.56
C ILE A 216 -5.75 7.22 -38.05
N GLY A 217 -6.67 7.96 -38.68
CA GLY A 217 -7.12 7.72 -40.05
C GLY A 217 -8.48 7.00 -40.11
N VAL A 218 -9.18 6.93 -38.97
CA VAL A 218 -10.54 6.41 -38.87
C VAL A 218 -11.45 7.53 -38.39
N ASP A 219 -12.59 7.71 -39.05
CA ASP A 219 -13.60 8.69 -38.69
C ASP A 219 -14.43 8.20 -37.48
N ASP A 220 -14.47 8.97 -36.40
CA ASP A 220 -15.15 8.62 -35.15
C ASP A 220 -16.68 8.78 -35.22
N GLU A 221 -17.19 9.54 -36.20
CA GLU A 221 -18.64 9.73 -36.38
C GLU A 221 -19.23 8.64 -37.29
N THR A 222 -18.52 8.31 -38.37
CA THR A 222 -18.99 7.37 -39.40
C THR A 222 -18.38 5.98 -39.28
N TYR A 223 -17.36 5.80 -38.43
CA TYR A 223 -16.58 4.56 -38.30
C TYR A 223 -15.94 4.11 -39.62
N SER A 224 -15.75 5.04 -40.56
CA SER A 224 -15.19 4.77 -41.88
C SER A 224 -13.67 4.88 -41.87
N VAL A 225 -13.02 3.97 -42.58
CA VAL A 225 -11.56 3.96 -42.76
C VAL A 225 -11.20 4.96 -43.87
N LEU A 226 -10.53 6.05 -43.51
CA LEU A 226 -10.09 7.07 -44.45
C LEU A 226 -8.60 6.91 -44.81
N GLY A 227 -7.80 6.52 -43.81
CA GLY A 227 -6.34 6.50 -43.87
C GLY A 227 -5.70 7.89 -43.88
N GLU A 228 -4.39 7.91 -43.70
CA GLU A 228 -3.52 9.08 -43.81
C GLU A 228 -2.44 8.79 -44.85
N ASN A 229 -2.11 9.79 -45.67
CA ASN A 229 -1.08 9.64 -46.70
C ASN A 229 0.32 9.87 -46.10
N LEU A 230 1.16 8.83 -46.10
CA LEU A 230 2.47 8.79 -45.45
C LEU A 230 3.56 8.30 -46.40
N ASP A 231 4.66 9.05 -46.46
CA ASP A 231 5.95 8.54 -46.92
C ASP A 231 6.80 8.08 -45.71
N ASP A 232 7.94 7.42 -45.96
CA ASP A 232 8.79 6.91 -44.88
C ASP A 232 9.41 8.02 -44.02
N LYS A 233 9.58 9.22 -44.60
CA LYS A 233 10.07 10.39 -43.88
C LYS A 233 9.05 10.86 -42.84
N GLU A 234 7.78 10.91 -43.19
CA GLU A 234 6.71 11.31 -42.27
C GLU A 234 6.45 10.22 -41.23
N LYS A 235 6.54 8.92 -41.57
CA LYS A 235 6.49 7.82 -40.58
C LYS A 235 7.56 7.99 -39.49
N ASN A 236 8.81 8.26 -39.88
CA ASN A 236 9.90 8.50 -38.95
C ASN A 236 9.64 9.73 -38.08
N ARG A 237 9.17 10.84 -38.69
CA ARG A 237 8.85 12.07 -37.95
C ARG A 237 7.72 11.87 -36.94
N ILE A 238 6.70 11.07 -37.26
CA ILE A 238 5.61 10.72 -36.34
C ILE A 238 6.18 9.94 -35.15
N THR A 239 6.99 8.92 -35.40
CA THR A 239 7.60 8.10 -34.34
C THR A 239 8.47 8.94 -33.41
N GLU A 240 9.37 9.78 -33.95
CA GLU A 240 10.25 10.65 -33.16
C GLU A 240 9.48 11.67 -32.31
N ARG A 241 8.45 12.29 -32.89
CA ARG A 241 7.62 13.27 -32.15
C ARG A 241 6.78 12.61 -31.07
N LEU A 242 6.25 11.42 -31.34
CA LEU A 242 5.48 10.66 -30.36
C LEU A 242 6.37 10.19 -29.20
N GLU A 243 7.54 9.64 -29.51
CA GLU A 243 8.53 9.23 -28.51
C GLU A 243 8.97 10.42 -27.64
N SER A 244 9.25 11.57 -28.24
CA SER A 244 9.58 12.80 -27.51
C SER A 244 8.44 13.24 -26.59
N ALA A 245 7.19 13.20 -27.07
CA ALA A 245 6.04 13.56 -26.26
C ALA A 245 5.83 12.59 -25.07
N ILE A 246 6.00 11.28 -25.30
CA ILE A 246 5.85 10.25 -24.27
C ILE A 246 6.94 10.33 -23.21
N LYS A 247 8.19 10.60 -23.60
CA LYS A 247 9.32 10.78 -22.67
C LYS A 247 9.18 11.98 -21.75
N ASN A 248 8.43 13.01 -22.19
CA ASN A 248 8.16 14.20 -21.38
C ASN A 248 6.97 14.03 -20.41
N MET A 249 6.22 12.93 -20.51
CA MET A 249 5.20 12.58 -19.53
C MET A 249 5.84 12.05 -18.24
N LEU A 250 5.10 12.10 -17.14
CA LEU A 250 5.58 11.59 -15.85
C LEU A 250 5.10 10.15 -15.66
N TRP A 251 6.05 9.22 -15.66
CA TRP A 251 5.82 7.78 -15.49
C TRP A 251 6.17 7.32 -14.07
N PRO A 252 5.56 6.23 -13.59
CA PRO A 252 5.92 5.61 -12.31
C PRO A 252 7.39 5.18 -12.30
N GLU A 253 8.13 5.52 -11.24
CA GLU A 253 9.57 5.19 -11.10
C GLU A 253 9.79 3.67 -11.17
N GLU A 254 8.81 2.90 -10.69
CA GLU A 254 8.80 1.44 -10.65
C GLU A 254 8.81 0.80 -12.05
N HIS A 255 8.39 1.55 -13.07
CA HIS A 255 8.34 1.10 -14.46
C HIS A 255 9.47 1.65 -15.33
N GLY A 256 10.35 2.49 -14.76
CA GLY A 256 11.47 3.10 -15.45
C GLY A 256 11.06 4.11 -16.53
N ILE A 257 11.96 4.34 -17.47
CA ILE A 257 11.74 5.26 -18.61
C ILE A 257 10.81 4.55 -19.62
N PRO A 258 9.84 5.26 -20.23
CA PRO A 258 8.97 4.66 -21.24
C PRO A 258 9.75 4.24 -22.50
N GLU A 259 9.56 2.99 -22.91
CA GLU A 259 10.28 2.33 -24.00
C GLU A 259 9.30 1.85 -25.10
N LEU A 260 9.68 2.08 -26.36
CA LEU A 260 8.98 1.54 -27.53
C LEU A 260 9.05 0.01 -27.53
N GLY A 261 7.92 -0.65 -27.76
CA GLY A 261 7.76 -2.10 -27.72
C GLY A 261 7.48 -2.68 -26.33
N ARG A 262 7.60 -1.88 -25.27
CA ARG A 262 7.35 -2.30 -23.88
C ARG A 262 6.18 -1.57 -23.24
N HIS A 263 6.23 -0.24 -23.20
CA HIS A 263 5.16 0.58 -22.61
C HIS A 263 4.15 1.03 -23.66
N TRP A 264 4.62 1.22 -24.88
CA TRP A 264 3.79 1.63 -26.01
C TRP A 264 4.38 1.09 -27.32
N ASN A 265 3.57 1.04 -28.37
CA ASN A 265 4.01 0.68 -29.71
C ASN A 265 3.30 1.55 -30.75
N ILE A 266 3.90 1.68 -31.93
CA ILE A 266 3.29 2.33 -33.10
C ILE A 266 3.36 1.39 -34.30
N SER A 267 2.29 1.32 -35.07
CA SER A 267 2.21 0.50 -36.28
C SER A 267 1.53 1.27 -37.39
N PHE A 268 2.09 1.17 -38.59
CA PHE A 268 1.57 1.79 -39.81
C PHE A 268 0.94 0.69 -40.66
N VAL A 269 -0.38 0.57 -40.61
CA VAL A 269 -1.11 -0.52 -41.26
C VAL A 269 -1.62 -0.04 -42.61
N PRO A 270 -1.28 -0.70 -43.73
CA PRO A 270 -1.70 -0.26 -45.06
C PRO A 270 -3.22 -0.34 -45.22
N VAL A 271 -3.79 0.59 -45.98
CA VAL A 271 -5.21 0.60 -46.34
C VAL A 271 -5.38 -0.01 -47.72
N CYS A 272 -6.31 -0.95 -47.87
CA CYS A 272 -6.57 -1.65 -49.12
C CYS A 272 -7.79 -1.10 -49.87
N ALA A 273 -7.79 -1.24 -51.20
CA ALA A 273 -8.90 -0.88 -52.07
C ALA A 273 -9.75 -2.11 -52.43
N GLY A 274 -11.07 -1.99 -52.23
CA GLY A 274 -12.07 -2.97 -52.68
C GLY A 274 -11.89 -4.39 -52.14
N ASP A 275 -12.59 -5.35 -52.73
CA ASP A 275 -12.58 -6.75 -52.28
C ASP A 275 -11.25 -7.48 -52.62
N SER A 276 -10.43 -6.91 -53.49
CA SER A 276 -9.14 -7.51 -53.91
C SER A 276 -8.01 -7.33 -52.90
N MET A 277 -8.27 -6.71 -51.73
CA MET A 277 -7.31 -6.46 -50.65
C MET A 277 -5.97 -5.86 -51.15
N THR A 278 -6.04 -5.06 -52.21
CA THR A 278 -4.86 -4.47 -52.84
C THR A 278 -4.46 -3.21 -52.08
N GLU A 279 -3.26 -3.17 -51.52
CA GLU A 279 -2.75 -2.02 -50.78
C GLU A 279 -2.76 -0.74 -51.64
N ILE A 280 -3.28 0.35 -51.08
CA ILE A 280 -3.24 1.68 -51.71
C ILE A 280 -1.90 2.33 -51.37
N PRO A 281 -1.02 2.59 -52.36
CA PRO A 281 0.30 3.12 -52.09
C PRO A 281 0.26 4.42 -51.28
N GLY A 282 1.01 4.45 -50.18
CA GLY A 282 1.13 5.62 -49.31
C GLY A 282 -0.03 5.83 -48.34
N LEU A 283 -1.10 5.04 -48.36
CA LEU A 283 -2.25 5.25 -47.47
C LEU A 283 -2.24 4.27 -46.29
N TYR A 284 -2.23 4.79 -45.07
CA TYR A 284 -2.09 3.98 -43.84
C TYR A 284 -3.06 4.41 -42.74
N VAL A 285 -3.46 3.45 -41.90
CA VAL A 285 -3.98 3.72 -40.56
C VAL A 285 -2.81 3.64 -39.57
N ILE A 286 -2.65 4.66 -38.73
CA ILE A 286 -1.62 4.67 -37.69
C ILE A 286 -2.25 4.14 -36.41
N VAL A 287 -1.73 3.04 -35.89
CA VAL A 287 -2.20 2.42 -34.65
C VAL A 287 -1.18 2.67 -33.55
N ILE A 288 -1.58 3.40 -32.51
CA ILE A 288 -0.76 3.60 -31.31
C ILE A 288 -1.32 2.69 -30.23
N SER A 289 -0.50 1.76 -29.76
CA SER A 289 -0.87 0.76 -28.75
C SER A 289 -0.20 1.09 -27.41
N ILE A 290 -0.94 1.00 -26.31
CA ILE A 290 -0.51 1.41 -24.98
C ILE A 290 -0.70 0.24 -24.00
N SER A 291 0.35 -0.09 -23.24
CA SER A 291 0.29 -1.07 -22.15
C SER A 291 -0.37 -0.47 -20.91
N ALA A 292 -1.06 -1.29 -20.11
CA ALA A 292 -1.51 -0.84 -18.80
C ALA A 292 -0.30 -0.66 -17.88
N CYS A 293 -0.26 0.48 -17.19
CA CYS A 293 0.87 0.94 -16.39
C CYS A 293 0.36 1.42 -15.01
N PRO A 294 0.22 0.50 -14.05
CA PRO A 294 -0.15 0.84 -12.67
C PRO A 294 0.81 1.86 -12.03
N GLY A 295 0.35 2.62 -11.03
CA GLY A 295 1.15 3.64 -10.34
C GLY A 295 0.98 5.07 -10.85
N GLY A 296 0.28 5.25 -11.97
CA GLY A 296 -0.16 6.54 -12.50
C GLY A 296 0.79 7.15 -13.54
N VAL A 297 0.32 7.28 -14.78
CA VAL A 297 0.98 8.00 -15.88
C VAL A 297 0.34 9.37 -16.08
N PHE A 298 1.10 10.43 -15.82
CA PHE A 298 0.61 11.81 -15.81
C PHE A 298 1.10 12.59 -17.02
N LEU A 299 0.27 13.54 -17.47
CA LEU A 299 0.64 14.52 -18.49
C LEU A 299 1.74 15.46 -18.00
N ASN A 300 1.72 15.81 -16.72
CA ASN A 300 2.64 16.72 -16.03
C ASN A 300 2.55 16.47 -14.50
N HIS A 301 3.43 17.09 -13.71
CA HIS A 301 3.29 17.07 -12.26
C HIS A 301 1.94 17.68 -11.81
N PRO A 302 1.18 17.00 -10.92
CA PRO A 302 -0.03 17.53 -10.31
C PRO A 302 0.16 18.94 -9.75
N GLU A 303 -0.83 19.79 -9.97
CA GLU A 303 -0.90 21.15 -9.43
C GLU A 303 -1.59 21.12 -8.08
N THR A 304 -0.79 20.94 -7.04
CA THR A 304 -1.21 21.06 -5.65
C THR A 304 -0.26 22.03 -4.95
N TYR A 305 -0.80 22.83 -4.04
CA TYR A 305 -0.05 23.92 -3.42
C TYR A 305 -0.10 23.79 -1.90
N ILE A 306 0.94 24.29 -1.25
CA ILE A 306 1.10 24.37 0.20
C ILE A 306 1.66 25.73 0.60
N ILE A 307 1.50 26.07 1.88
CA ILE A 307 2.21 27.18 2.49
C ILE A 307 3.56 26.66 2.98
N GLU A 308 4.64 27.18 2.40
CA GLU A 308 6.02 26.88 2.78
C GLU A 308 6.79 28.19 2.93
N ASN A 309 7.45 28.38 4.08
CA ASN A 309 8.14 29.64 4.41
C ASN A 309 7.26 30.89 4.21
N CYS A 310 6.00 30.81 4.65
CA CYS A 310 4.97 31.85 4.50
C CYS A 310 4.66 32.25 3.05
N LYS A 311 4.98 31.40 2.06
CA LYS A 311 4.69 31.61 0.64
C LYS A 311 3.90 30.44 0.06
N VAL A 312 3.11 30.72 -0.96
CA VAL A 312 2.44 29.68 -1.75
C VAL A 312 3.49 28.99 -2.61
N ALA A 313 3.69 27.69 -2.41
CA ALA A 313 4.62 26.87 -3.17
C ALA A 313 3.90 25.65 -3.76
N LYS A 314 4.33 25.20 -4.94
CA LYS A 314 3.83 23.96 -5.54
C LYS A 314 4.43 22.78 -4.76
N MET A 315 3.58 21.85 -4.32
CA MET A 315 4.02 20.67 -3.58
C MET A 315 4.76 19.72 -4.53
N GLU A 316 5.86 19.14 -4.03
CA GLU A 316 6.61 18.11 -4.74
C GLU A 316 5.75 16.85 -4.99
N PHE A 317 5.94 16.21 -6.16
CA PHE A 317 5.15 15.05 -6.56
C PHE A 317 5.23 13.86 -5.60
N LYS A 318 6.43 13.51 -5.10
CA LYS A 318 6.61 12.39 -4.16
C LYS A 318 5.82 12.63 -2.86
N ARG A 319 5.89 13.86 -2.34
CA ARG A 319 5.14 14.30 -1.17
C ARG A 319 3.62 14.27 -1.42
N TRP A 320 3.18 14.70 -2.60
CA TRP A 320 1.78 14.65 -3.00
C TRP A 320 1.25 13.21 -3.08
N LYS A 321 1.96 12.30 -3.77
CA LYS A 321 1.57 10.88 -3.90
C LYS A 321 1.38 10.24 -2.52
N LYS A 322 2.34 10.43 -1.60
CA LYS A 322 2.26 9.92 -0.23
C LYS A 322 1.05 10.45 0.54
N ARG A 323 0.74 11.74 0.42
CA ARG A 323 -0.38 12.37 1.14
C ARG A 323 -1.74 11.94 0.57
N VAL A 324 -1.87 11.79 -0.75
CA VAL A 324 -3.10 11.25 -1.38
C VAL A 324 -3.41 9.84 -0.90
N LEU A 325 -2.41 8.94 -0.89
CA LEU A 325 -2.59 7.56 -0.43
C LEU A 325 -3.00 7.50 1.04
N HIS A 326 -2.37 8.32 1.90
CA HIS A 326 -2.71 8.41 3.32
C HIS A 326 -4.18 8.88 3.54
N ASP A 327 -4.57 9.98 2.90
CA ASP A 327 -5.88 10.60 3.13
C ASP A 327 -7.02 9.74 2.55
N ALA A 328 -6.79 9.06 1.42
CA ALA A 328 -7.75 8.12 0.84
C ALA A 328 -8.07 6.96 1.80
N HIS A 329 -7.04 6.38 2.43
CA HIS A 329 -7.21 5.30 3.40
C HIS A 329 -8.04 5.76 4.62
N MET A 330 -7.79 6.97 5.11
CA MET A 330 -8.57 7.57 6.20
C MET A 330 -10.03 7.83 5.82
N GLN A 331 -10.31 8.23 4.58
CA GLN A 331 -11.69 8.46 4.11
C GLN A 331 -12.49 7.17 3.99
N ASP A 332 -11.90 6.07 3.54
CA ASP A 332 -12.57 4.76 3.49
C ASP A 332 -12.99 4.32 4.91
N ILE A 333 -12.16 4.57 5.92
CA ILE A 333 -12.47 4.31 7.33
C ILE A 333 -13.64 5.19 7.82
N VAL A 334 -13.58 6.50 7.57
CA VAL A 334 -14.61 7.46 8.04
C VAL A 334 -15.96 7.27 7.35
N LYS A 335 -15.96 7.01 6.03
CA LYS A 335 -17.19 6.73 5.25
C LYS A 335 -17.90 5.50 5.81
N PHE A 336 -17.15 4.44 6.06
CA PHE A 336 -17.67 3.24 6.69
C PHE A 336 -18.31 3.52 8.06
N CYS A 337 -17.70 4.37 8.89
CA CYS A 337 -18.30 4.78 10.16
C CYS A 337 -19.67 5.49 9.96
N ARG A 338 -19.77 6.46 9.03
CA ARG A 338 -21.02 7.21 8.81
C ARG A 338 -22.16 6.36 8.27
N GLU A 339 -21.89 5.50 7.29
CA GLU A 339 -22.90 4.64 6.65
C GLU A 339 -23.54 3.64 7.62
N ASN A 340 -22.89 3.40 8.76
CA ASN A 340 -23.39 2.55 9.83
C ASN A 340 -24.11 3.33 10.95
N SER A 341 -24.41 4.63 10.73
CA SER A 341 -25.05 5.56 11.67
C SER A 341 -24.20 5.93 12.89
N TRP A 342 -22.87 6.00 12.72
CA TRP A 342 -21.95 6.38 13.80
C TRP A 342 -21.58 7.84 13.59
N SER A 343 -22.48 8.75 14.00
CA SER A 343 -22.24 10.19 13.89
C SER A 343 -21.29 10.71 14.97
N GLU A 344 -20.48 11.71 14.59
CA GLU A 344 -19.67 12.48 15.52
C GLU A 344 -20.56 13.44 16.30
N SER A 345 -20.92 13.08 17.52
CA SER A 345 -21.38 14.07 18.50
C SER A 345 -20.18 14.97 18.83
N HIS A 346 -20.13 16.14 18.18
CA HIS A 346 -19.25 17.23 18.55
C HIS A 346 -19.64 17.70 19.96
N SER A 347 -18.99 17.15 20.98
CA SER A 347 -19.09 17.64 22.35
C SER A 347 -17.74 18.21 22.77
N ARG A 348 -17.79 19.46 23.24
CA ARG A 348 -16.65 20.23 23.74
C ARG A 348 -16.03 19.49 24.92
N PHE A 349 -14.71 19.32 24.88
CA PHE A 349 -13.90 18.81 25.98
C PHE A 349 -14.21 19.55 27.30
N PRO A 350 -14.47 18.86 28.41
CA PRO A 350 -14.18 19.38 29.73
C PRO A 350 -12.75 19.01 30.09
N THR A 351 -11.92 20.04 30.29
CA THR A 351 -10.60 19.92 30.92
C THR A 351 -10.76 19.48 32.37
N THR A 352 -10.33 18.26 32.69
CA THR A 352 -10.04 17.88 34.08
C THR A 352 -8.64 17.27 34.18
N THR A 353 -7.89 17.81 35.12
CA THR A 353 -6.52 17.49 35.51
C THR A 353 -6.42 16.08 36.10
N PRO A 354 -5.32 15.32 35.88
CA PRO A 354 -5.19 13.99 36.42
C PRO A 354 -4.70 14.02 37.87
N GLU A 355 -5.48 13.41 38.77
CA GLU A 355 -5.06 13.07 40.13
C GLU A 355 -4.04 11.92 40.11
N ARG A 356 -3.09 12.02 41.03
CA ARG A 356 -1.88 11.22 41.16
C ARG A 356 -2.18 9.98 42.02
N CYS A 357 -2.33 8.81 41.40
CA CYS A 357 -2.40 7.54 42.15
C CYS A 357 -0.99 7.05 42.50
N GLN A 358 -0.65 7.09 43.79
CA GLN A 358 0.43 6.30 44.38
C GLN A 358 -0.11 4.91 44.73
N GLY A 359 0.45 3.86 44.14
CA GLY A 359 0.15 2.46 44.45
C GLY A 359 1.45 1.69 44.66
N ASN A 360 1.58 1.07 45.82
CA ASN A 360 2.73 0.28 46.26
C ASN A 360 2.91 -0.98 45.41
N GLU A 361 4.14 -1.24 44.95
CA GLU A 361 4.57 -2.49 44.32
C GLU A 361 4.80 -3.60 45.37
N PRO A 362 4.42 -4.87 45.11
CA PRO A 362 4.96 -6.00 45.84
C PRO A 362 6.23 -6.52 45.15
N GLY A 363 7.33 -6.57 45.89
CA GLY A 363 8.62 -7.09 45.42
C GLY A 363 8.55 -8.60 45.13
N TYR A 364 8.82 -8.96 43.88
CA TYR A 364 9.06 -10.33 43.46
C TYR A 364 10.55 -10.66 43.65
N LYS A 365 10.86 -11.69 44.44
CA LYS A 365 12.22 -12.23 44.57
C LYS A 365 12.42 -13.29 43.49
N ASP A 366 13.39 -13.06 42.61
CA ASP A 366 13.87 -14.07 41.67
C ASP A 366 14.66 -15.14 42.45
N THR A 367 14.16 -16.37 42.43
CA THR A 367 14.93 -17.57 42.77
C THR A 367 15.21 -18.31 41.47
N GLU A 368 16.48 -18.31 41.04
CA GLU A 368 16.98 -19.17 39.97
C GLU A 368 16.94 -20.64 40.42
N GLU A 369 15.89 -21.36 40.02
CA GLU A 369 15.89 -22.83 40.09
C GLU A 369 16.47 -23.42 38.80
N HIS A 370 17.49 -24.26 38.95
CA HIS A 370 18.02 -25.09 37.88
C HIS A 370 16.96 -26.09 37.40
N VAL A 371 16.43 -25.86 36.19
CA VAL A 371 15.47 -26.72 35.51
C VAL A 371 16.15 -28.03 35.10
N GLN A 372 15.70 -29.16 35.66
CA GLN A 372 16.07 -30.50 35.19
C GLN A 372 15.51 -30.76 33.77
N PRO A 373 16.21 -31.56 32.93
CA PRO A 373 15.72 -31.91 31.59
C PRO A 373 14.42 -32.72 31.69
N MET A 374 13.32 -32.14 31.20
CA MET A 374 12.03 -32.84 31.11
C MET A 374 12.14 -34.03 30.14
N ASN A 375 11.81 -35.22 30.62
CA ASN A 375 11.42 -36.35 29.77
C ASN A 375 10.01 -36.10 29.26
N LEU A 376 9.88 -35.28 28.21
CA LEU A 376 8.64 -35.06 27.49
C LEU A 376 8.31 -36.31 26.67
N VAL A 377 7.54 -37.23 27.25
CA VAL A 377 6.77 -38.21 26.47
C VAL A 377 5.61 -37.43 25.87
N VAL A 378 5.82 -36.86 24.67
CA VAL A 378 4.82 -36.09 23.94
C VAL A 378 3.75 -37.05 23.40
N GLU A 379 2.81 -37.48 24.24
CA GLU A 379 1.53 -38.01 23.75
C GLU A 379 0.74 -36.85 23.17
N CYS A 380 0.98 -36.59 21.89
CA CYS A 380 0.31 -35.52 21.19
C CYS A 380 -1.19 -35.83 21.11
N THR A 381 -2.01 -35.00 21.74
CA THR A 381 -3.45 -34.96 21.47
C THR A 381 -3.64 -34.86 19.97
N SER A 382 -4.35 -35.82 19.37
CA SER A 382 -4.58 -35.86 17.94
C SER A 382 -5.20 -34.54 17.49
N ILE A 383 -4.52 -33.81 16.61
CA ILE A 383 -5.04 -32.58 16.01
C ILE A 383 -6.45 -32.90 15.46
N PRO A 384 -7.49 -32.12 15.81
CA PRO A 384 -8.85 -32.43 15.43
C PRO A 384 -8.98 -32.59 13.91
N LYS A 385 -9.35 -33.79 13.44
CA LYS A 385 -9.42 -34.08 12.00
C LYS A 385 -10.67 -33.51 11.33
N VAL A 386 -11.70 -33.16 12.11
CA VAL A 386 -13.00 -32.72 11.59
C VAL A 386 -13.50 -31.56 12.46
N ILE A 387 -13.34 -30.33 11.95
CA ILE A 387 -13.93 -29.15 12.58
C ILE A 387 -15.41 -29.11 12.21
N SER A 388 -16.28 -29.11 13.22
CA SER A 388 -17.73 -29.04 13.02
C SER A 388 -18.10 -27.74 12.28
N ARG A 389 -19.05 -27.83 11.32
CA ARG A 389 -19.58 -26.64 10.63
C ARG A 389 -20.44 -25.84 11.59
N VAL A 390 -19.82 -25.03 12.44
CA VAL A 390 -20.52 -23.97 13.18
C VAL A 390 -20.88 -22.90 12.17
N ILE A 391 -22.18 -22.64 11.97
CA ILE A 391 -22.65 -21.56 11.10
C ILE A 391 -22.31 -20.24 11.80
N PRO A 392 -21.40 -19.42 11.24
CA PRO A 392 -21.02 -18.17 11.89
C PRO A 392 -22.21 -17.22 11.88
N ARG A 393 -22.53 -16.64 13.04
CA ARG A 393 -23.39 -15.45 13.09
C ARG A 393 -22.54 -14.27 12.63
N ASN A 394 -22.76 -13.81 11.41
CA ASN A 394 -22.13 -12.59 10.92
C ASN A 394 -22.75 -11.37 11.63
N THR A 395 -22.17 -10.97 12.76
CA THR A 395 -22.59 -9.77 13.48
C THR A 395 -21.75 -8.58 13.03
N LYS A 396 -22.35 -7.38 13.00
CA LYS A 396 -21.62 -6.13 12.71
C LYS A 396 -20.41 -5.94 13.65
N SER A 397 -20.52 -6.45 14.89
CA SER A 397 -19.44 -6.42 15.89
C SER A 397 -18.22 -7.19 15.41
N LYS A 398 -18.42 -8.41 14.90
CA LYS A 398 -17.36 -9.27 14.36
C LYS A 398 -16.62 -8.62 13.19
N THR A 399 -17.35 -8.06 12.22
CA THR A 399 -16.74 -7.33 11.09
C THR A 399 -15.88 -6.16 11.56
N MET A 400 -16.32 -5.43 12.60
CA MET A 400 -15.55 -4.32 13.16
C MET A 400 -14.29 -4.81 13.87
N CYS A 401 -14.39 -5.87 14.69
CA CYS A 401 -13.24 -6.46 15.38
C CYS A 401 -12.17 -6.90 14.39
N VAL A 402 -12.57 -7.51 13.27
CA VAL A 402 -11.68 -7.88 12.17
C VAL A 402 -10.98 -6.67 11.58
N ARG A 403 -11.69 -5.58 11.28
CA ARG A 403 -11.09 -4.36 10.70
C ARG A 403 -10.15 -3.65 11.66
N ILE A 404 -10.51 -3.57 12.94
CA ILE A 404 -9.64 -3.01 14.00
C ILE A 404 -8.36 -3.84 14.09
N THR A 405 -8.52 -5.17 14.12
CA THR A 405 -7.39 -6.11 14.15
C THR A 405 -6.51 -5.93 12.93
N ASP A 406 -7.08 -5.83 11.72
CA ASP A 406 -6.36 -5.64 10.47
C ASP A 406 -5.51 -4.35 10.46
N VAL A 407 -6.12 -3.21 10.79
CA VAL A 407 -5.44 -1.90 10.84
C VAL A 407 -4.35 -1.89 11.91
N MET A 408 -4.66 -2.37 13.12
CA MET A 408 -3.68 -2.38 14.22
C MET A 408 -2.56 -3.38 13.96
N GLU A 409 -2.86 -4.56 13.41
CA GLU A 409 -1.83 -5.56 13.11
C GLU A 409 -0.87 -5.00 12.07
N LYS A 410 -1.37 -4.37 11.01
CA LYS A 410 -0.52 -3.71 10.01
C LYS A 410 0.48 -2.76 10.67
N HIS A 411 -0.01 -1.82 11.48
CA HIS A 411 0.89 -0.90 12.19
C HIS A 411 1.87 -1.59 13.14
N ILE A 412 1.47 -2.68 13.81
CA ILE A 412 2.38 -3.49 14.64
C ILE A 412 3.45 -4.17 13.77
N GLN A 413 3.12 -4.68 12.59
CA GLN A 413 4.07 -5.31 11.68
C GLN A 413 4.98 -4.30 10.96
N ASP A 414 4.58 -3.04 10.91
CA ASP A 414 5.36 -1.94 10.34
C ASP A 414 6.19 -1.18 11.42
N GLY A 415 6.16 -1.63 12.68
CA GLY A 415 6.87 -0.96 13.79
C GLY A 415 6.27 0.38 14.25
N ASP A 416 5.11 0.77 13.70
CA ASP A 416 4.40 2.03 13.96
C ASP A 416 3.60 2.01 15.29
N PHE A 417 4.25 1.68 16.42
CA PHE A 417 3.58 1.50 17.71
C PHE A 417 2.85 2.77 18.21
N GLU A 418 3.31 3.96 17.87
CA GLU A 418 2.61 5.22 18.19
C GLU A 418 1.26 5.33 17.49
N LYS A 419 1.16 4.87 16.23
CA LYS A 419 -0.11 4.83 15.50
C LYS A 419 -1.07 3.81 16.12
N VAL A 420 -0.55 2.67 16.59
CA VAL A 420 -1.34 1.67 17.33
C VAL A 420 -1.96 2.30 18.57
N GLN A 421 -1.15 3.00 19.39
CA GLN A 421 -1.63 3.68 20.61
C GLN A 421 -2.62 4.81 20.30
N THR A 422 -2.33 5.62 19.28
CA THR A 422 -3.22 6.70 18.83
C THR A 422 -4.55 6.16 18.34
N PHE A 423 -4.53 5.10 17.55
CA PHE A 423 -5.73 4.44 17.01
C PHE A 423 -6.53 3.77 18.13
N ALA A 424 -5.88 3.05 19.03
CA ALA A 424 -6.51 2.45 20.20
C ALA A 424 -7.15 3.51 21.10
N SER A 425 -6.46 4.62 21.38
CA SER A 425 -7.01 5.73 22.18
C SER A 425 -8.25 6.34 21.52
N LYS A 426 -8.24 6.51 20.20
CA LYS A 426 -9.42 6.97 19.44
C LYS A 426 -10.58 5.97 19.52
N ILE A 427 -10.30 4.67 19.47
CA ILE A 427 -11.33 3.63 19.62
C ILE A 427 -11.86 3.61 21.04
N CYS A 428 -11.00 3.57 22.06
CA CYS A 428 -11.38 3.53 23.47
C CYS A 428 -12.15 4.79 23.90
N PHE A 429 -11.70 5.98 23.48
CA PHE A 429 -12.43 7.24 23.74
C PHE A 429 -13.82 7.22 23.09
N LYS A 430 -13.93 6.63 21.90
CA LYS A 430 -15.23 6.50 21.23
C LYS A 430 -16.05 5.30 21.76
N SER A 431 -15.42 4.27 22.35
CA SER A 431 -16.10 3.04 22.79
C SER A 431 -16.96 3.25 24.03
N GLU A 432 -16.67 4.27 24.85
CA GLU A 432 -17.59 4.74 25.89
C GLU A 432 -18.97 5.09 25.31
N ALA A 433 -19.05 5.57 24.06
CA ALA A 433 -20.32 5.82 23.37
C ALA A 433 -20.93 4.58 22.69
N PHE A 434 -20.17 3.47 22.57
CA PHE A 434 -20.60 2.28 21.83
C PHE A 434 -20.93 1.07 22.71
N HIS A 435 -20.41 0.97 23.94
CA HIS A 435 -20.71 -0.09 24.93
C HIS A 435 -20.66 -1.52 24.33
N LYS A 436 -19.67 -1.84 23.48
CA LYS A 436 -19.50 -3.18 22.92
C LYS A 436 -18.23 -3.85 23.47
N PRO A 437 -18.35 -4.83 24.38
CA PRO A 437 -17.22 -5.56 24.93
C PRO A 437 -16.29 -6.15 23.86
N ASP A 438 -16.84 -6.65 22.75
CA ASP A 438 -16.06 -7.21 21.64
C ASP A 438 -14.98 -6.26 21.07
N ILE A 439 -15.36 -5.00 20.84
CA ILE A 439 -14.47 -4.01 20.24
C ILE A 439 -13.33 -3.70 21.20
N GLU A 440 -13.66 -3.52 22.49
CA GLU A 440 -12.66 -3.26 23.51
C GLU A 440 -11.72 -4.45 23.69
N VAL A 441 -12.26 -5.68 23.76
CA VAL A 441 -11.46 -6.92 23.83
C VAL A 441 -10.49 -6.99 22.64
N ALA A 442 -10.98 -6.79 21.41
CA ALA A 442 -10.14 -6.82 20.21
C ALA A 442 -9.04 -5.75 20.25
N THR A 443 -9.38 -4.49 20.61
CA THR A 443 -8.39 -3.42 20.73
C THR A 443 -7.34 -3.72 21.80
N ARG A 444 -7.75 -4.22 22.97
CA ARG A 444 -6.85 -4.58 24.07
C ARG A 444 -5.92 -5.74 23.72
N PHE A 445 -6.40 -6.75 23.00
CA PHE A 445 -5.56 -7.82 22.47
C PHE A 445 -4.50 -7.29 21.49
N MET A 446 -4.85 -6.33 20.65
CA MET A 446 -3.89 -5.71 19.73
C MET A 446 -2.87 -4.83 20.45
N LEU A 447 -3.27 -4.12 21.51
CA LEU A 447 -2.33 -3.42 22.40
C LEU A 447 -1.37 -4.40 23.08
N ALA A 448 -1.90 -5.52 23.59
CA ALA A 448 -1.10 -6.58 24.22
C ALA A 448 -0.08 -7.17 23.22
N LEU A 449 -0.49 -7.43 21.98
CA LEU A 449 0.40 -7.88 20.92
C LEU A 449 1.48 -6.84 20.59
N GLY A 450 1.12 -5.56 20.50
CA GLY A 450 2.06 -4.46 20.25
C GLY A 450 3.10 -4.32 21.37
N ALA A 451 2.68 -4.42 22.63
CA ALA A 451 3.58 -4.43 23.79
C ALA A 451 4.53 -5.65 23.78
N TYR A 452 4.01 -6.83 23.44
CA TYR A 452 4.82 -8.04 23.28
C TYR A 452 5.91 -7.88 22.20
N ARG A 453 5.59 -7.28 21.05
CA ARG A 453 6.56 -7.04 19.97
C ARG A 453 7.69 -6.10 20.39
N ARG A 454 7.40 -5.13 21.26
CA ARG A 454 8.38 -4.24 21.90
C ARG A 454 9.14 -4.88 23.07
N ARG A 455 8.92 -6.18 23.36
CA ARG A 455 9.47 -6.89 24.54
C ARG A 455 9.02 -6.29 25.89
N SER A 456 7.92 -5.53 25.92
CA SER A 456 7.31 -4.99 27.14
C SER A 456 6.33 -6.01 27.74
N PHE A 457 6.85 -7.10 28.32
CA PHE A 457 6.02 -8.22 28.79
C PHE A 457 5.04 -7.81 29.89
N THR A 458 5.45 -6.96 30.83
CA THR A 458 4.57 -6.47 31.90
C THR A 458 3.35 -5.74 31.35
N GLU A 459 3.55 -4.82 30.40
CA GLU A 459 2.48 -4.10 29.71
C GLU A 459 1.61 -5.06 28.89
N ALA A 460 2.22 -6.03 28.20
CA ALA A 460 1.49 -7.04 27.43
C ALA A 460 0.55 -7.87 28.32
N TYR A 461 1.01 -8.33 29.49
CA TYR A 461 0.18 -9.04 30.46
C TYR A 461 -0.91 -8.14 31.06
N GLN A 462 -0.62 -6.87 31.33
CA GLN A 462 -1.62 -5.92 31.82
C GLN A 462 -2.76 -5.74 30.82
N GLU A 463 -2.46 -5.51 29.54
CA GLU A 463 -3.48 -5.36 28.49
C GLU A 463 -4.24 -6.68 28.24
N LEU A 464 -3.55 -7.83 28.28
CA LEU A 464 -4.19 -9.15 28.19
C LEU A 464 -5.15 -9.40 29.36
N ASN A 465 -4.80 -9.03 30.59
CA ASN A 465 -5.66 -9.18 31.76
C ASN A 465 -6.90 -8.26 31.67
N LYS A 466 -6.73 -7.01 31.21
CA LYS A 466 -7.85 -6.09 30.95
C LYS A 466 -8.81 -6.69 29.92
N ALA A 467 -8.28 -7.22 28.81
CA ALA A 467 -9.11 -7.90 27.81
C ALA A 467 -9.83 -9.12 28.40
N SER A 468 -9.12 -9.94 29.18
CA SER A 468 -9.64 -11.18 29.77
C SER A 468 -10.84 -10.93 30.68
N ALA A 469 -10.85 -9.83 31.44
CA ALA A 469 -11.97 -9.43 32.29
C ALA A 469 -13.25 -9.11 31.50
N LEU A 470 -13.13 -8.84 30.20
CA LEU A 470 -14.25 -8.50 29.31
C LEU A 470 -14.66 -9.66 28.39
N VAL A 471 -13.87 -10.74 28.29
CA VAL A 471 -14.15 -11.86 27.37
C VAL A 471 -15.50 -12.51 27.66
N THR A 472 -15.88 -12.66 28.93
CA THR A 472 -17.14 -13.31 29.31
C THR A 472 -18.39 -12.50 28.96
N SER A 473 -18.26 -11.19 28.77
CA SER A 473 -19.37 -10.31 28.37
C SER A 473 -19.44 -10.08 26.86
N ALA A 474 -18.45 -10.57 26.10
CA ALA A 474 -18.38 -10.47 24.65
C ALA A 474 -19.31 -11.47 23.93
N GLU A 475 -19.91 -11.05 22.82
CA GLU A 475 -20.73 -11.92 21.96
C GLU A 475 -19.88 -13.06 21.36
N ASN A 476 -18.62 -12.77 21.06
CA ASN A 476 -17.65 -13.69 20.45
C ASN A 476 -16.68 -14.29 21.48
N SER A 477 -17.15 -14.52 22.72
CA SER A 477 -16.33 -14.96 23.87
C SER A 477 -15.43 -16.16 23.58
N LYS A 478 -15.90 -17.15 22.80
CA LYS A 478 -15.08 -18.31 22.40
C LYS A 478 -13.92 -17.97 21.47
N GLU A 479 -14.16 -17.12 20.46
CA GLU A 479 -13.09 -16.66 19.57
C GLU A 479 -12.05 -15.83 20.34
N PHE A 480 -12.51 -15.01 21.28
CA PHE A 480 -11.64 -14.21 22.13
C PHE A 480 -10.87 -15.03 23.16
N GLU A 481 -11.45 -16.11 23.69
CA GLU A 481 -10.74 -17.03 24.57
C GLU A 481 -9.58 -17.73 23.84
N ILE A 482 -9.82 -18.16 22.60
CA ILE A 482 -8.77 -18.72 21.74
C ILE A 482 -7.67 -17.68 21.49
N GLN A 483 -8.03 -16.43 21.18
CA GLN A 483 -7.07 -15.35 20.99
C GLN A 483 -6.28 -15.04 22.28
N ARG A 484 -6.93 -15.11 23.45
CA ARG A 484 -6.29 -14.94 24.76
C ARG A 484 -5.25 -16.02 25.01
N LEU A 485 -5.61 -17.30 24.80
CA LEU A 485 -4.70 -18.44 24.95
C LEU A 485 -3.52 -18.33 23.98
N HIS A 486 -3.79 -17.97 22.73
CA HIS A 486 -2.76 -17.71 21.72
C HIS A 486 -1.75 -16.64 22.19
N LEU A 487 -2.21 -15.47 22.63
CA LEU A 487 -1.34 -14.39 23.10
C LEU A 487 -0.55 -14.81 24.35
N LEU A 488 -1.19 -15.50 25.29
CA LEU A 488 -0.52 -16.02 26.49
C LEU A 488 0.62 -16.98 26.12
N ALA A 489 0.38 -17.90 25.18
CA ALA A 489 1.42 -18.80 24.68
C ALA A 489 2.57 -18.00 24.03
N CYS A 490 2.27 -16.97 23.25
CA CYS A 490 3.28 -16.08 22.68
C CYS A 490 4.14 -15.41 23.74
N PHE A 491 3.54 -14.92 24.82
CA PHE A 491 4.26 -14.21 25.88
C PHE A 491 5.19 -15.17 26.63
N LEU A 492 4.68 -16.34 27.03
CA LEU A 492 5.45 -17.41 27.68
C LEU A 492 6.63 -17.85 26.81
N ARG A 493 6.41 -18.04 25.51
CA ARG A 493 7.47 -18.34 24.54
C ARG A 493 8.50 -17.22 24.43
N GLY A 494 8.04 -15.96 24.36
CA GLY A 494 8.94 -14.81 24.30
C GLY A 494 9.85 -14.65 25.53
N GLN A 495 9.43 -15.20 26.68
CA GLN A 495 10.19 -15.29 27.92
C GLN A 495 11.07 -16.56 28.02
N GLY A 496 11.09 -17.41 26.98
CA GLY A 496 11.84 -18.66 26.97
C GLY A 496 11.16 -19.83 27.68
N ASN A 497 9.91 -19.67 28.14
CA ASN A 497 9.16 -20.74 28.82
C ASN A 497 8.40 -21.61 27.81
N HIS A 498 9.15 -22.39 27.03
CA HIS A 498 8.60 -23.21 25.94
C HIS A 498 7.66 -24.31 26.44
N GLY A 499 7.91 -24.89 27.62
CA GLY A 499 7.05 -25.93 28.23
C GLY A 499 5.66 -25.39 28.58
N LYS A 500 5.57 -24.28 29.33
CA LYS A 500 4.27 -23.67 29.63
C LYS A 500 3.60 -23.13 28.37
N SER A 501 4.37 -22.60 27.42
CA SER A 501 3.84 -22.19 26.11
C SER A 501 3.20 -23.37 25.37
N TYR A 502 3.78 -24.57 25.46
CA TYR A 502 3.25 -25.78 24.85
C TYR A 502 1.92 -26.17 25.47
N GLU A 503 1.83 -26.23 26.80
CA GLU A 503 0.59 -26.53 27.52
C GLU A 503 -0.55 -25.58 27.13
N VAL A 504 -0.28 -24.27 27.12
CA VAL A 504 -1.27 -23.25 26.73
C VAL A 504 -1.65 -23.37 25.26
N THR A 505 -0.69 -23.69 24.38
CA THR A 505 -0.95 -23.90 22.94
C THR A 505 -1.85 -25.12 22.73
N CYS A 506 -1.62 -26.22 23.45
CA CYS A 506 -2.49 -27.40 23.38
C CYS A 506 -3.91 -27.08 23.82
N GLY A 507 -4.09 -26.31 24.90
CA GLY A 507 -5.42 -25.83 25.31
C GLY A 507 -6.10 -24.97 24.23
N GLY A 508 -5.35 -24.06 23.60
CA GLY A 508 -5.85 -23.25 22.47
C GLY A 508 -6.25 -24.10 21.26
N LEU A 509 -5.47 -25.13 20.92
CA LEU A 509 -5.77 -26.05 19.82
C LEU A 509 -7.02 -26.89 20.09
N GLN A 510 -7.26 -27.30 21.34
CA GLN A 510 -8.49 -28.00 21.73
C GLN A 510 -9.72 -27.10 21.57
N GLU A 511 -9.62 -25.84 21.98
CA GLU A 511 -10.73 -24.88 21.83
C GLU A 511 -11.05 -24.56 20.35
N LEU A 512 -10.12 -24.79 19.40
CA LEU A 512 -10.39 -24.59 17.97
C LEU A 512 -11.54 -25.47 17.45
N GLU A 513 -11.84 -26.61 18.09
CA GLU A 513 -12.98 -27.45 17.73
C GLU A 513 -14.33 -26.74 17.89
N SER A 514 -14.37 -25.70 18.72
CA SER A 514 -15.57 -24.94 19.06
C SER A 514 -15.88 -23.78 18.11
N ILE A 515 -14.98 -23.46 17.17
CA ILE A 515 -15.14 -22.33 16.23
C ILE A 515 -15.01 -22.78 14.77
N SER A 516 -15.57 -21.98 13.86
CA SER A 516 -15.38 -22.22 12.43
C SER A 516 -13.95 -21.83 11.97
N PRO A 517 -13.44 -22.47 10.91
CA PRO A 517 -12.22 -22.02 10.25
C PRO A 517 -12.32 -20.55 9.84
N GLY A 518 -11.29 -19.77 10.14
CA GLY A 518 -11.26 -18.33 9.90
C GLY A 518 -9.99 -17.70 10.47
N TRP A 519 -10.04 -16.39 10.71
CA TRP A 519 -8.89 -15.60 11.15
C TRP A 519 -8.23 -16.12 12.45
N HIS A 520 -9.00 -16.22 13.53
CA HIS A 520 -8.47 -16.61 14.84
C HIS A 520 -7.90 -18.04 14.86
N SER A 521 -8.56 -18.97 14.16
CA SER A 521 -8.06 -20.34 14.06
C SER A 521 -6.81 -20.44 13.19
N ALA A 522 -6.75 -19.74 12.06
CA ALA A 522 -5.55 -19.66 11.24
C ALA A 522 -4.34 -19.11 12.02
N TRP A 523 -4.55 -18.07 12.82
CA TRP A 523 -3.49 -17.45 13.60
C TRP A 523 -2.95 -18.36 14.70
N THR A 524 -3.86 -19.02 15.42
CA THR A 524 -3.54 -20.00 16.45
C THR A 524 -2.75 -21.17 15.88
N LEU A 525 -3.18 -21.72 14.73
CA LEU A 525 -2.47 -22.79 14.02
C LEU A 525 -1.08 -22.35 13.55
N SER A 526 -0.94 -21.14 13.01
CA SER A 526 0.35 -20.59 12.56
C SER A 526 1.35 -20.47 13.71
N ASP A 527 0.91 -19.97 14.86
CA ASP A 527 1.77 -19.81 16.04
C ASP A 527 2.02 -21.12 16.79
N ALA A 528 1.08 -22.06 16.76
CA ALA A 528 1.34 -23.44 17.18
C ALA A 528 2.43 -24.07 16.31
N GLY A 529 2.31 -24.00 14.98
CA GLY A 529 3.35 -24.47 14.06
C GLY A 529 4.72 -23.84 14.36
N TYR A 530 4.73 -22.57 14.77
CA TYR A 530 5.94 -21.86 15.17
C TYR A 530 6.56 -22.38 16.46
N LEU A 531 5.76 -22.63 17.49
CA LEU A 531 6.25 -23.26 18.71
C LEU A 531 6.81 -24.66 18.45
N PHE A 532 6.09 -25.49 17.68
CA PHE A 532 6.56 -26.84 17.34
C PHE A 532 7.85 -26.81 16.52
N SER A 533 8.06 -25.78 15.70
CA SER A 533 9.32 -25.56 14.98
C SER A 533 10.49 -25.28 15.94
N ILE A 534 10.25 -24.48 16.98
CA ILE A 534 11.25 -24.20 18.04
C ILE A 534 11.55 -25.48 18.83
N LEU A 535 10.51 -26.19 19.29
CA LEU A 535 10.68 -27.46 20.02
C LEU A 535 11.43 -28.50 19.18
N ALA A 536 11.11 -28.61 17.89
CA ALA A 536 11.87 -29.45 16.97
C ALA A 536 13.34 -29.00 16.91
N GLY A 537 13.61 -27.70 16.85
CA GLY A 537 14.94 -27.11 16.91
C GLY A 537 15.71 -27.38 18.20
N GLU A 538 15.04 -27.57 19.33
CA GLU A 538 15.67 -27.86 20.62
C GLU A 538 15.88 -29.35 20.90
N GLU A 539 15.07 -30.20 20.27
CA GLU A 539 15.07 -31.65 20.49
C GLU A 539 16.33 -32.33 19.92
N ARG A 540 16.97 -33.18 20.74
CA ARG A 540 18.18 -33.94 20.39
C ARG A 540 17.83 -35.29 19.77
N ASN A 541 16.75 -35.93 20.19
CA ASN A 541 16.30 -37.20 19.63
C ASN A 541 15.78 -36.99 18.19
N LYS A 542 16.40 -37.66 17.21
CA LYS A 542 16.07 -37.51 15.79
C LYS A 542 14.63 -37.88 15.46
N GLU A 543 14.08 -38.93 16.06
CA GLU A 543 12.72 -39.39 15.78
C GLU A 543 11.68 -38.41 16.33
N VAL A 544 11.87 -37.95 17.57
CA VAL A 544 10.99 -36.95 18.21
C VAL A 544 11.03 -35.63 17.44
N ARG A 545 12.24 -35.18 17.05
CA ARG A 545 12.44 -34.00 16.20
C ARG A 545 11.69 -34.10 14.87
N GLN A 546 11.80 -35.23 14.17
CA GLN A 546 11.09 -35.43 12.90
C GLN A 546 9.56 -35.49 13.10
N SER A 547 9.09 -36.04 14.23
CA SER A 547 7.69 -35.98 14.62
C SER A 547 7.21 -34.54 14.80
N LEU A 548 7.94 -33.73 15.58
CA LEU A 548 7.63 -32.32 15.82
C LEU A 548 7.66 -31.49 14.53
N LYS A 549 8.65 -31.72 13.65
CA LYS A 549 8.73 -31.08 12.32
C LYS A 549 7.49 -31.40 11.49
N ARG A 550 7.07 -32.66 11.39
CA ARG A 550 5.85 -33.05 10.66
C ARG A 550 4.60 -32.39 11.23
N GLN A 551 4.49 -32.30 12.55
CA GLN A 551 3.39 -31.61 13.20
C GLN A 551 3.38 -30.11 12.88
N ALA A 552 4.53 -29.44 12.94
CA ALA A 552 4.65 -28.04 12.56
C ALA A 552 4.25 -27.79 11.09
N VAL A 553 4.70 -28.64 10.16
CA VAL A 553 4.29 -28.58 8.74
C VAL A 553 2.77 -28.70 8.60
N ASN A 554 2.15 -29.70 9.25
CA ASN A 554 0.70 -29.89 9.21
C ASN A 554 -0.07 -28.70 9.77
N LEU A 555 0.41 -28.10 10.86
CA LEU A 555 -0.20 -26.91 11.46
C LEU A 555 -0.12 -25.70 10.52
N TYR A 556 1.01 -25.48 9.83
CA TYR A 556 1.12 -24.42 8.84
C TYR A 556 0.21 -24.61 7.63
N ILE A 557 0.11 -25.85 7.12
CA ILE A 557 -0.80 -26.17 6.01
C ILE A 557 -2.25 -25.89 6.41
N GLN A 558 -2.67 -26.33 7.59
CA GLN A 558 -4.02 -26.04 8.11
C GLN A 558 -4.24 -24.54 8.32
N ALA A 559 -3.23 -23.81 8.82
CA ALA A 559 -3.31 -22.36 8.97
C ALA A 559 -3.54 -21.67 7.60
N ILE A 560 -2.84 -22.09 6.55
CA ILE A 560 -3.01 -21.60 5.18
C ILE A 560 -4.42 -21.89 4.67
N GLU A 561 -4.93 -23.11 4.89
CA GLU A 561 -6.29 -23.49 4.51
C GLU A 561 -7.36 -22.66 5.23
N HIS A 562 -7.19 -22.43 6.53
CA HIS A 562 -8.08 -21.59 7.33
C HIS A 562 -8.04 -20.12 6.88
N THR A 563 -6.85 -19.64 6.49
CA THR A 563 -6.68 -18.28 5.97
C THR A 563 -7.38 -18.11 4.62
N LYS A 564 -7.40 -19.14 3.76
CA LYS A 564 -8.14 -19.11 2.48
C LYS A 564 -9.64 -18.92 2.69
N LYS A 565 -10.22 -19.67 3.64
CA LYS A 565 -11.65 -19.61 4.04
C LYS A 565 -12.07 -18.28 4.63
N PHE A 566 -11.12 -17.54 5.20
CA PHE A 566 -11.39 -16.22 5.75
C PHE A 566 -11.80 -15.22 4.64
N GLY A 567 -13.02 -14.69 4.76
CA GLY A 567 -13.62 -13.76 3.79
C GLY A 567 -14.44 -14.40 2.67
N GLU A 568 -14.57 -15.73 2.61
CA GLU A 568 -15.42 -16.41 1.62
C GLU A 568 -16.93 -16.18 1.86
N ASP A 569 -17.33 -16.05 3.14
CA ASP A 569 -18.75 -15.93 3.53
C ASP A 569 -19.28 -14.49 3.57
N SER A 570 -18.43 -13.47 3.38
CA SER A 570 -18.86 -12.08 3.41
C SER A 570 -19.18 -11.59 1.99
N ASN A 571 -20.48 -11.39 1.69
CA ASN A 571 -20.93 -10.57 0.54
C ASN A 571 -20.37 -9.12 0.59
N ASP A 572 -19.83 -8.73 1.74
CA ASP A 572 -19.00 -7.56 1.87
C ASP A 572 -17.68 -7.84 1.12
N THR A 573 -17.61 -7.36 -0.12
CA THR A 573 -16.43 -7.24 -0.99
C THR A 573 -15.40 -6.29 -0.37
N CYS A 574 -15.16 -6.42 0.93
CA CYS A 574 -14.01 -5.86 1.60
C CYS A 574 -12.78 -6.53 1.01
N LYS A 575 -12.30 -5.89 -0.06
CA LYS A 575 -10.93 -5.75 -0.54
C LYS A 575 -9.93 -6.50 0.33
N ALA A 576 -9.11 -7.34 -0.32
CA ALA A 576 -7.97 -8.05 0.23
C ALA A 576 -7.47 -7.45 1.56
N LEU A 577 -7.96 -8.00 2.69
CA LEU A 577 -7.53 -7.54 4.01
C LEU A 577 -6.02 -7.73 4.07
N THR A 578 -5.29 -6.67 4.41
CA THR A 578 -3.82 -6.71 4.51
C THR A 578 -3.39 -7.80 5.50
N ALA A 579 -4.17 -8.02 6.55
CA ALA A 579 -4.04 -9.11 7.51
C ALA A 579 -4.07 -10.50 6.84
N LYS A 580 -4.96 -10.74 5.87
CA LYS A 580 -5.06 -12.04 5.18
C LYS A 580 -3.79 -12.36 4.41
N SER A 581 -3.31 -11.43 3.58
CA SER A 581 -2.05 -11.61 2.83
C SER A 581 -0.87 -11.72 3.80
N ASN A 582 -0.82 -10.89 4.84
CA ASN A 582 0.24 -10.92 5.84
C ASN A 582 0.34 -12.25 6.59
N LEU A 583 -0.80 -12.84 6.97
CA LEU A 583 -0.83 -14.14 7.65
C LEU A 583 -0.41 -15.25 6.69
N MET A 584 -0.86 -15.21 5.42
CA MET A 584 -0.41 -16.13 4.38
C MET A 584 1.12 -16.07 4.19
N HIS A 585 1.67 -14.87 4.02
CA HIS A 585 3.11 -14.67 3.89
C HIS A 585 3.85 -15.22 5.10
N ARG A 586 3.37 -14.90 6.31
CA ARG A 586 3.97 -15.38 7.57
C ARG A 586 4.00 -16.90 7.65
N CYS A 587 2.91 -17.58 7.28
CA CYS A 587 2.85 -19.05 7.25
C CYS A 587 3.84 -19.64 6.25
N HIS A 588 3.86 -19.15 5.01
CA HIS A 588 4.78 -19.63 3.98
C HIS A 588 6.25 -19.39 4.34
N LEU A 589 6.60 -18.19 4.85
CA LEU A 589 7.96 -17.87 5.26
C LEU A 589 8.43 -18.74 6.42
N ARG A 590 7.60 -18.94 7.45
CA ARG A 590 7.95 -19.82 8.57
C ARG A 590 8.06 -21.28 8.14
N LEU A 591 7.21 -21.74 7.23
CA LEU A 591 7.30 -23.08 6.66
C LEU A 591 8.59 -23.25 5.85
N ALA A 592 8.99 -22.25 5.05
CA ALA A 592 10.27 -22.26 4.36
C ALA A 592 11.46 -22.33 5.34
N MET A 593 11.45 -21.52 6.39
CA MET A 593 12.49 -21.53 7.41
C MET A 593 12.57 -22.88 8.15
N LEU A 594 11.42 -23.49 8.48
CA LEU A 594 11.34 -24.83 9.07
C LEU A 594 11.99 -25.89 8.16
N PHE A 595 11.71 -25.87 6.85
CA PHE A 595 12.34 -26.79 5.89
C PHE A 595 13.85 -26.57 5.81
N LEU A 596 14.32 -25.32 5.89
CA LEU A 596 15.75 -24.99 5.92
C LEU A 596 16.45 -25.36 7.24
N GLY A 597 15.72 -25.96 8.19
CA GLY A 597 16.21 -26.31 9.52
C GLY A 597 16.49 -25.07 10.39
N CYS A 598 15.86 -23.94 10.08
CA CYS A 598 16.07 -22.66 10.72
C CYS A 598 14.84 -22.29 11.54
N ALA A 599 14.91 -22.48 12.86
CA ALA A 599 13.90 -21.97 13.77
C ALA A 599 14.42 -20.66 14.38
N PRO A 600 13.74 -19.52 14.15
CA PRO A 600 14.11 -18.29 14.85
C PRO A 600 14.03 -18.54 16.36
N PHE A 601 15.08 -18.12 17.08
CA PHE A 601 15.26 -18.27 18.53
C PHE A 601 15.71 -19.64 19.08
N ALA A 602 16.09 -20.60 18.24
CA ALA A 602 16.88 -21.73 18.74
C ALA A 602 18.27 -21.22 19.15
N GLU A 603 18.51 -21.03 20.45
CA GLU A 603 19.75 -20.46 20.99
C GLU A 603 20.96 -21.38 20.85
N LYS A 604 20.76 -22.65 20.45
CA LYS A 604 21.85 -23.63 20.34
C LYS A 604 22.40 -23.66 18.92
N ASP A 605 23.73 -23.76 18.80
CA ASP A 605 24.54 -23.78 17.56
C ASP A 605 24.32 -24.99 16.63
N ASP A 606 23.18 -25.64 16.75
CA ASP A 606 22.86 -26.93 16.12
C ASP A 606 22.28 -26.74 14.70
N ASP A 607 22.72 -25.69 13.99
CA ASP A 607 22.23 -25.23 12.69
C ASP A 607 22.52 -26.19 11.50
N PHE A 608 22.97 -27.42 11.79
CA PHE A 608 23.48 -28.40 10.83
C PHE A 608 22.69 -29.71 10.84
N ARG A 609 21.37 -29.61 10.97
CA ARG A 609 20.49 -30.79 10.93
C ARG A 609 20.22 -31.22 9.49
N ASP A 610 19.88 -32.50 9.34
CA ASP A 610 19.57 -33.17 8.06
C ASP A 610 18.50 -32.40 7.25
N VAL A 611 18.93 -31.41 6.45
CA VAL A 611 18.11 -30.73 5.44
C VAL A 611 18.30 -31.49 4.14
N THR A 612 17.23 -32.09 3.64
CA THR A 612 17.26 -32.84 2.38
C THR A 612 17.13 -31.91 1.17
N ASP A 613 17.42 -32.41 -0.03
CA ASP A 613 17.14 -31.67 -1.26
C ASP A 613 15.64 -31.37 -1.42
N GLU A 614 14.79 -32.28 -0.97
CA GLU A 614 13.34 -32.10 -0.95
C GLU A 614 12.94 -30.94 -0.02
N ASP A 615 13.55 -30.84 1.16
CA ASP A 615 13.32 -29.72 2.07
C ASP A 615 13.72 -28.39 1.43
N MET A 616 14.87 -28.33 0.76
CA MET A 616 15.31 -27.11 0.05
C MET A 616 14.33 -26.71 -1.06
N ASN A 617 13.85 -27.69 -1.85
CA ASN A 617 12.87 -27.43 -2.91
C ASN A 617 11.56 -26.92 -2.32
N ASN A 618 11.08 -27.54 -1.24
CA ASN A 618 9.88 -27.09 -0.53
C ASN A 618 10.05 -25.68 0.04
N ALA A 619 11.22 -25.33 0.56
CA ALA A 619 11.51 -23.98 1.02
C ALA A 619 11.46 -22.95 -0.11
N VAL A 620 12.06 -23.27 -1.27
CA VAL A 620 12.02 -22.41 -2.47
C VAL A 620 10.59 -22.17 -2.94
N VAL A 621 9.77 -23.22 -3.02
CA VAL A 621 8.35 -23.09 -3.41
C VAL A 621 7.62 -22.12 -2.48
N ASN A 622 7.82 -22.24 -1.17
CA ASN A 622 7.17 -21.36 -0.20
C ASN A 622 7.67 -19.90 -0.29
N ILE A 623 8.95 -19.67 -0.55
CA ILE A 623 9.50 -18.32 -0.80
C ILE A 623 8.86 -17.71 -2.06
N LEU A 624 8.81 -18.49 -3.16
CA LEU A 624 8.25 -18.03 -4.44
C LEU A 624 6.77 -17.67 -4.34
N VAL A 625 5.98 -18.41 -3.56
CA VAL A 625 4.55 -18.09 -3.33
C VAL A 625 4.39 -16.68 -2.73
N VAL A 626 5.27 -16.30 -1.80
CA VAL A 626 5.25 -14.96 -1.19
C VAL A 626 5.67 -13.90 -2.20
N GLU A 627 6.75 -14.13 -2.95
CA GLU A 627 7.20 -13.21 -3.98
C GLU A 627 6.16 -13.00 -5.09
N GLU A 628 5.49 -14.06 -5.53
CA GLU A 628 4.43 -14.01 -6.54
C GLU A 628 3.21 -13.23 -6.02
N SER A 629 2.83 -13.43 -4.76
CA SER A 629 1.76 -12.68 -4.11
C SER A 629 2.09 -11.18 -4.04
N VAL A 630 3.34 -10.82 -3.71
CA VAL A 630 3.80 -9.42 -3.75
C VAL A 630 3.77 -8.86 -5.17
N LEU A 631 4.20 -9.64 -6.18
CA LEU A 631 4.11 -9.25 -7.60
C LEU A 631 2.66 -9.05 -8.06
N LYS A 632 1.69 -9.72 -7.44
CA LYS A 632 0.24 -9.55 -7.67
C LYS A 632 -0.36 -8.34 -6.96
N GLY A 633 0.44 -7.58 -6.20
CA GLY A 633 0.02 -6.35 -5.52
C GLY A 633 -0.25 -6.49 -4.03
N ASP A 634 -0.04 -7.67 -3.43
CA ASP A 634 -0.15 -7.81 -1.98
C ASP A 634 1.00 -7.07 -1.28
N SER A 635 0.69 -6.24 -0.28
CA SER A 635 1.72 -5.56 0.50
C SER A 635 2.49 -6.54 1.37
N LEU A 636 3.82 -6.43 1.38
CA LEU A 636 4.69 -7.12 2.34
C LEU A 636 4.98 -6.16 3.50
N THR A 637 4.58 -6.53 4.72
CA THR A 637 4.95 -5.76 5.93
C THR A 637 6.43 -5.89 6.24
N GLU A 638 7.01 -4.91 6.94
CA GLU A 638 8.43 -4.88 7.30
C GLU A 638 8.91 -6.14 8.06
N VAL A 639 8.10 -6.65 9.00
CA VAL A 639 8.39 -7.92 9.68
C VAL A 639 8.51 -9.10 8.70
N ASN A 640 7.60 -9.20 7.73
CA ASN A 640 7.63 -10.28 6.73
C ASN A 640 8.77 -10.07 5.72
N GLU A 641 9.16 -8.83 5.42
CA GLU A 641 10.35 -8.55 4.60
C GLU A 641 11.64 -8.98 5.32
N CYS A 642 11.71 -8.80 6.64
CA CYS A 642 12.81 -9.35 7.44
C CYS A 642 12.85 -10.88 7.34
N TYR A 643 11.72 -11.57 7.53
CA TYR A 643 11.65 -13.03 7.43
C TYR A 643 11.96 -13.55 6.04
N LEU A 644 11.49 -12.86 4.98
CA LEU A 644 11.83 -13.19 3.59
C LEU A 644 13.34 -13.06 3.36
N SER A 645 13.95 -11.99 3.85
CA SER A 645 15.40 -11.78 3.77
C SER A 645 16.17 -12.87 4.52
N LEU A 646 15.72 -13.26 5.71
CA LEU A 646 16.33 -14.37 6.48
C LEU A 646 16.18 -15.72 5.76
N ALA A 647 15.00 -16.05 5.25
CA ALA A 647 14.78 -17.29 4.50
C ALA A 647 15.65 -17.34 3.23
N LYS A 648 15.82 -16.20 2.54
CA LYS A 648 16.75 -16.06 1.41
C LYS A 648 18.20 -16.21 1.81
N SER A 649 18.61 -15.65 2.96
CA SER A 649 19.93 -15.89 3.52
C SER A 649 20.17 -17.38 3.73
N ASP A 650 19.23 -18.04 4.40
CA ASP A 650 19.35 -19.45 4.81
C ASP A 650 19.42 -20.40 3.60
N ILE A 651 18.58 -20.21 2.57
CA ILE A 651 18.66 -21.04 1.34
C ILE A 651 19.97 -20.81 0.57
N ASN A 652 20.47 -19.57 0.49
CA ASN A 652 21.75 -19.30 -0.18
C ASN A 652 22.92 -19.90 0.62
N TYR A 653 22.87 -19.84 1.95
CA TYR A 653 23.86 -20.51 2.79
C TYR A 653 23.86 -22.01 2.56
N ARG A 654 22.70 -22.68 2.53
CA ARG A 654 22.63 -24.11 2.24
C ARG A 654 23.17 -24.45 0.86
N ARG A 655 22.81 -23.68 -0.18
CA ARG A 655 23.35 -23.83 -1.54
C ARG A 655 24.86 -23.67 -1.60
N SER A 656 25.43 -22.76 -0.82
CA SER A 656 26.89 -22.56 -0.75
C SER A 656 27.65 -23.80 -0.26
N ARG A 657 27.00 -24.64 0.54
CA ARG A 657 27.59 -25.88 1.08
C ARG A 657 27.46 -27.06 0.12
N ILE A 658 26.52 -27.01 -0.82
CA ILE A 658 26.23 -28.11 -1.75
C ILE A 658 26.92 -27.87 -3.10
N ASN A 659 26.93 -26.63 -3.58
CA ASN A 659 27.54 -26.29 -4.86
C ASN A 659 28.93 -25.70 -4.63
N VAL A 660 29.97 -26.55 -4.77
CA VAL A 660 31.37 -26.17 -4.55
C VAL A 660 31.82 -25.07 -5.53
N GLU A 661 31.46 -25.19 -6.81
CA GLU A 661 31.90 -24.24 -7.86
C GLU A 661 31.34 -22.83 -7.67
N GLN A 662 30.09 -22.72 -7.22
CA GLN A 662 29.41 -21.43 -6.99
C GLN A 662 29.30 -21.06 -5.52
N GLY A 663 29.98 -21.81 -4.65
CA GLY A 663 29.83 -21.74 -3.20
C GLY A 663 30.05 -20.35 -2.64
N GLU A 664 31.13 -19.69 -3.06
CA GLU A 664 31.48 -18.34 -2.62
C GLU A 664 30.42 -17.30 -3.00
N ASN A 665 29.86 -17.39 -4.22
CA ASN A 665 28.81 -16.47 -4.68
C ASN A 665 27.53 -16.64 -3.84
N TYR A 666 27.12 -17.89 -3.60
CA TYR A 666 25.97 -18.17 -2.74
C TYR A 666 26.22 -17.71 -1.29
N HIS A 667 27.42 -17.91 -0.76
CA HIS A 667 27.77 -17.44 0.58
C HIS A 667 27.71 -15.90 0.68
N LYS A 668 28.25 -15.19 -0.32
CA LYS A 668 28.17 -13.72 -0.40
C LYS A 668 26.72 -13.25 -0.40
N LYS A 669 25.86 -13.86 -1.22
CA LYS A 669 24.42 -13.56 -1.24
C LYS A 669 23.77 -13.82 0.12
N ALA A 670 24.16 -14.90 0.82
CA ALA A 670 23.64 -15.18 2.15
C ALA A 670 23.95 -14.03 3.13
N VAL A 671 25.19 -13.55 3.13
CA VAL A 671 25.62 -12.39 3.95
C VAL A 671 24.88 -11.11 3.58
N GLU A 672 24.69 -10.84 2.28
CA GLU A 672 23.93 -9.68 1.80
C GLU A 672 22.49 -9.70 2.32
N TRP A 673 21.81 -10.83 2.20
CA TRP A 673 20.42 -10.99 2.68
C TRP A 673 20.31 -10.92 4.21
N ALA A 674 21.23 -11.53 4.95
CA ALA A 674 21.26 -11.44 6.42
C ALA A 674 21.53 -10.00 6.89
N THR A 675 22.40 -9.26 6.18
CA THR A 675 22.67 -7.84 6.44
C THR A 675 21.43 -7.01 6.20
N LYS A 676 20.71 -7.25 5.09
CA LYS A 676 19.43 -6.59 4.81
C LYS A 676 18.42 -6.81 5.94
N ALA A 677 18.24 -8.06 6.38
CA ALA A 677 17.34 -8.39 7.48
C ALA A 677 17.70 -7.68 8.79
N ARG A 678 19.00 -7.60 9.11
CA ARG A 678 19.49 -6.88 10.29
C ARG A 678 19.15 -5.39 10.22
N THR A 679 19.45 -4.75 9.09
CA THR A 679 19.21 -3.31 8.91
C THR A 679 17.72 -2.96 9.01
N LEU A 680 16.84 -3.77 8.39
CA LEU A 680 15.39 -3.58 8.51
C LEU A 680 14.95 -3.74 9.97
N ALA A 681 15.35 -4.83 10.64
CA ALA A 681 14.98 -5.08 12.02
C ALA A 681 15.48 -4.01 13.01
N GLU A 682 16.62 -3.37 12.71
CA GLU A 682 17.16 -2.25 13.49
C GLU A 682 16.36 -0.97 13.28
N ASN A 683 16.06 -0.62 12.02
CA ASN A 683 15.29 0.59 11.67
C ASN A 683 13.87 0.56 12.26
N ASP A 684 13.22 -0.59 12.22
CA ASP A 684 11.81 -0.75 12.59
C ASP A 684 11.61 -1.27 14.02
N GLN A 685 12.70 -1.30 14.81
CA GLN A 685 12.68 -1.64 16.24
C GLN A 685 12.12 -3.04 16.54
N PHE A 686 12.57 -4.06 15.81
CA PHE A 686 12.22 -5.47 16.03
C PHE A 686 13.34 -6.22 16.77
N PRO A 687 13.50 -6.06 18.10
CA PRO A 687 14.66 -6.57 18.84
C PRO A 687 14.84 -8.09 18.74
N GLY A 688 13.73 -8.85 18.65
CA GLY A 688 13.81 -10.30 18.47
C GLY A 688 14.40 -10.69 17.11
N ILE A 689 13.95 -10.05 16.04
CA ILE A 689 14.43 -10.33 14.68
C ILE A 689 15.87 -9.83 14.53
N LEU A 690 16.18 -8.68 15.13
CA LEU A 690 17.53 -8.12 15.16
C LEU A 690 18.54 -9.10 15.79
N LYS A 691 18.23 -9.65 16.98
CA LYS A 691 19.07 -10.67 17.65
C LYS A 691 19.29 -11.88 16.73
N TYR A 692 18.24 -12.34 16.05
CA TYR A 692 18.34 -13.49 15.15
C TYR A 692 19.17 -13.19 13.89
N ALA A 693 18.99 -12.02 13.26
CA ALA A 693 19.76 -11.60 12.10
C ALA A 693 21.26 -11.39 12.43
N GLN A 694 21.56 -10.84 13.62
CA GLN A 694 22.93 -10.73 14.13
C GLN A 694 23.56 -12.12 14.33
N SER A 695 22.87 -13.01 15.03
CA SER A 695 23.33 -14.39 15.23
C SER A 695 23.59 -15.11 13.90
N ARG A 696 22.74 -14.89 12.89
CA ARG A 696 22.95 -15.43 11.53
C ARG A 696 24.22 -14.88 10.87
N LEU A 697 24.46 -13.58 10.96
CA LEU A 697 25.68 -12.95 10.42
C LEU A 697 26.95 -13.47 11.10
N ASP A 698 26.93 -13.60 12.42
CA ASP A 698 28.06 -14.14 13.19
C ASP A 698 28.40 -15.57 12.73
N ARG A 699 27.38 -16.40 12.50
CA ARG A 699 27.54 -17.76 11.98
C ARG A 699 28.10 -17.77 10.56
N LEU A 700 27.57 -16.94 9.66
CA LEU A 700 28.07 -16.82 8.29
C LEU A 700 29.55 -16.38 8.27
N SER A 701 29.93 -15.45 9.14
CA SER A 701 31.33 -14.99 9.24
C SER A 701 32.28 -16.08 9.78
N THR A 702 31.80 -16.91 10.71
CA THR A 702 32.58 -17.99 11.32
C THR A 702 32.77 -19.16 10.37
N ALA A 703 31.74 -19.52 9.59
CA ALA A 703 31.81 -20.61 8.60
C ALA A 703 32.90 -20.40 7.54
N ARG A 704 33.21 -19.13 7.19
CA ARG A 704 34.28 -18.81 6.25
C ARG A 704 35.68 -19.15 6.78
N ARG A 705 35.90 -19.03 8.10
CA ARG A 705 37.21 -19.32 8.72
C ARG A 705 37.55 -20.81 8.73
N TYR A 706 36.55 -21.68 8.86
CA TYR A 706 36.78 -23.12 8.83
C TYR A 706 37.13 -23.63 7.42
N SER A 707 36.48 -23.09 6.38
CA SER A 707 36.81 -23.44 4.98
C SER A 707 38.24 -23.07 4.62
N SER A 708 38.71 -21.88 5.02
CA SER A 708 40.09 -21.45 4.73
C SER A 708 41.13 -22.28 5.48
N VAL A 709 40.84 -22.71 6.72
CA VAL A 709 41.77 -23.52 7.53
C VAL A 709 41.82 -24.97 7.03
N GLU A 710 40.70 -25.55 6.59
CA GLU A 710 40.69 -26.88 5.96
C GLU A 710 41.44 -26.88 4.62
N GLU A 711 41.27 -25.84 3.79
CA GLU A 711 42.03 -25.68 2.55
C GLU A 711 43.54 -25.52 2.81
N GLU A 712 43.93 -24.77 3.86
CA GLU A 712 45.32 -24.60 4.26
C GLU A 712 45.94 -25.91 4.81
N LEU A 713 45.19 -26.65 5.63
CA LEU A 713 45.62 -27.97 6.14
C LEU A 713 45.73 -29.04 5.04
N LEU A 714 44.82 -29.03 4.05
CA LEU A 714 44.89 -29.93 2.90
C LEU A 714 46.08 -29.57 1.99
N ALA A 715 46.34 -28.27 1.77
CA ALA A 715 47.50 -27.83 1.01
C ALA A 715 48.84 -28.16 1.69
N ASP A 716 48.89 -28.18 3.03
CA ASP A 716 50.07 -28.59 3.78
C ASP A 716 50.25 -30.11 3.84
N LEU A 717 49.15 -30.89 3.81
CA LEU A 717 49.22 -32.35 3.68
C LEU A 717 49.74 -32.79 2.31
N ASP A 718 49.33 -32.12 1.22
CA ASP A 718 49.83 -32.41 -0.13
C ASP A 718 51.33 -32.10 -0.27
N LYS A 719 51.83 -31.03 0.39
CA LYS A 719 53.27 -30.71 0.43
C LYS A 719 54.10 -31.67 1.28
N SER A 720 53.47 -32.43 2.18
CA SER A 720 54.17 -33.40 3.05
C SER A 720 54.31 -34.79 2.43
N ASN A 721 53.63 -35.04 1.31
CA ASN A 721 53.67 -36.30 0.55
C ASN A 721 54.51 -36.20 -0.74
N GLU A 722 55.11 -35.04 -1.03
CA GLU A 722 56.22 -34.85 -1.98
C GLU A 722 57.56 -34.90 -1.25
#